data_AF-A0A9E2GW53-F1
#
_entry.id   AF-A0A9E2GW53-F1
#
_cell.length_a   1.000
_cell.length_b   1.000
_cell.length_c   1.000
_cell.angle_alpha   90.00
_cell.angle_beta   90.00
_cell.angle_gamma   90.00
#
_symmetry.space_group_name_H-M   'P 1'
#
loop_
_entity.id
_entity.type
_entity.pdbx_description
1 polymer ?
#
loop_
_entity_poly.entity_id
_entity_poly.type
_entity_poly.pdbx_seq_one_letter_code
_entity_poly.pdbx_strand_id
1 'polypeptide(L)'
;MLKNRKLFTTMLIAMFMVVMGCAEERPPRSYVQPHVLAKTDFTGDWYYAPTVVDVGFASTVTFIGETSMDVAIIRWEIQEDTILARLAYDRITGAEASSHEDWKGEIVGAWAINHFDIIRDYNASTGEETNIIRETTERPWYQREFMRIDWSQNKSTSWALMWTHVIKVDSASYNVTDPNSPYYPKYVRDAQGALNYIEITDHVIMAPEMRTLDGWDFMGLTAIPDCFFYGTTTSCNASQIMIRHSFRKLNPDNEYAPHLYTQREHDKFGFFMSNRLTYNRQYDILIQELKQYANKWNFFEETFKKATSQTQATLYADTENHTAVNGEYFTCPGGTEPCRYLDDNKKVYIMGFRVYANSDVLPDDRTFVHCPGDNDDYGKPRPCFFKDDGMVYVAANPDWLQNPVKAEPVQMRYVDRTMRPIVYYANVLTPDSIGHWELDAQGAPTGNMTGPLMDVIDDWAKAHNGWLDFLKVSRLGADGREQQSVLLCPFVAKDDTRTWYAYGSNKQVICEKDVRLGDLRFPQVVWVDSPQQSSPLGYGPPLPDPLTGESISMVANIYGAALDSYAAYARDVVRLLTDPNMPFDDYLIGDYQAVWTAMTGQGIHNKSLDSLNNNKFNWQRTGQAMSQDRIRKLFRNMDTSWSHGLAPEAPLALGQGEAAFKNSLNKRMAALEVSGALGDGTGYYAGYSRLNRLRNTPIEDRLMTRDVLLASAATLQAAGYDPQTVDAGALPYGSTIRAKVSPLTTLNLKYHRAINDLKYKHFAQKGCIMYTEFAPFEDPATYGVAKQLVDTWCGGTWDDGQGGWDCATKIYDALRAEIYVGVTIHEMGHNQGLRHNFKGSYDAMNFYDEYWEIRNHDGTAGPRTSDPITQYEIENRLEDYAYTSIMDYGAKFNSDFMKLGRYDFAAINYGYGGMRQVFNTTGTDINGLRAVQNFSEWGWPTAMIFSSTIEAVHYTRFQNFANLSESNRSWVPNNWIVYSESNDLRVTDASLDTAGTGRLMIPYGHCSDEFRQSQLGCNYFDKGADLYEISKTLEEMYENYYIFNNFSRGRYTWGWDEGAYMSRIAGRYFDVPQNHAQYYALYLGIFQDQIGPQLGGDLWVEDFFTDPVNGWGFWTAAVADIFSMFMRVVTMPSPGYYEEVTGPNGESFYKQSDETGEYCNGQYGPGTS
;
A
#
# COMPACT_ATOMS: atom_id res chain seq x y z
N MET A 1 -69.01 -87.97 -24.41
CA MET A 1 -68.92 -86.56 -23.92
C MET A 1 -67.45 -86.17 -23.86
N LEU A 2 -66.85 -85.61 -24.94
CA LEU A 2 -65.37 -85.61 -25.07
C LEU A 2 -64.71 -84.37 -25.72
N LYS A 3 -65.44 -83.26 -25.95
CA LYS A 3 -64.87 -82.07 -26.66
C LYS A 3 -64.31 -80.95 -25.77
N ASN A 4 -64.70 -80.82 -24.50
CA ASN A 4 -64.47 -79.56 -23.76
C ASN A 4 -63.19 -79.49 -22.89
N ARG A 5 -62.44 -80.59 -22.72
CA ARG A 5 -61.24 -80.57 -21.84
C ARG A 5 -60.11 -79.67 -22.36
N LYS A 6 -59.80 -79.72 -23.66
CA LYS A 6 -58.70 -78.89 -24.22
C LYS A 6 -58.96 -77.38 -24.04
N LEU A 7 -60.19 -76.92 -24.28
CA LEU A 7 -60.53 -75.50 -24.15
C LEU A 7 -60.33 -74.98 -22.72
N PHE A 8 -60.71 -75.78 -21.71
CA PHE A 8 -60.51 -75.43 -20.29
C PHE A 8 -59.03 -75.38 -19.91
N THR A 9 -58.21 -76.33 -20.39
CA THR A 9 -56.76 -76.30 -20.15
C THR A 9 -56.07 -75.12 -20.85
N THR A 10 -56.46 -74.80 -22.10
CA THR A 10 -55.93 -73.63 -22.80
C THR A 10 -56.38 -72.32 -22.15
N MET A 11 -57.62 -72.22 -21.65
CA MET A 11 -58.05 -71.07 -20.85
C MET A 11 -57.27 -70.93 -19.54
N LEU A 12 -57.05 -72.01 -18.79
CA LEU A 12 -56.24 -71.96 -17.56
C LEU A 12 -54.78 -71.55 -17.82
N ILE A 13 -54.17 -72.05 -18.89
CA ILE A 13 -52.81 -71.67 -19.30
C ILE A 13 -52.76 -70.21 -19.77
N ALA A 14 -53.73 -69.75 -20.58
CA ALA A 14 -53.82 -68.36 -20.99
C ALA A 14 -54.07 -67.41 -19.80
N MET A 15 -54.91 -67.81 -18.85
CA MET A 15 -55.20 -67.04 -17.63
C MET A 15 -53.99 -66.99 -16.68
N PHE A 16 -53.13 -68.01 -16.68
CA PHE A 16 -51.82 -67.95 -16.02
C PHE A 16 -50.82 -67.03 -16.75
N MET A 17 -50.78 -67.04 -18.10
CA MET A 17 -49.90 -66.14 -18.86
C MET A 17 -50.32 -64.66 -18.73
N VAL A 18 -51.61 -64.36 -18.58
CA VAL A 18 -52.10 -62.98 -18.32
C VAL A 18 -51.68 -62.45 -16.94
N VAL A 19 -51.30 -63.32 -16.00
CA VAL A 19 -50.73 -62.92 -14.70
C VAL A 19 -49.21 -62.65 -14.81
N MET A 20 -48.55 -63.07 -15.89
CA MET A 20 -47.20 -62.58 -16.26
C MET A 20 -47.26 -61.26 -17.04
N GLY A 21 -48.11 -60.33 -16.61
CA GLY A 21 -47.96 -58.94 -17.02
C GLY A 21 -46.64 -58.40 -16.50
N CYS A 22 -45.75 -57.94 -17.38
CA CYS A 22 -44.44 -57.43 -16.99
C CYS A 22 -44.59 -56.33 -15.94
N ALA A 23 -44.07 -56.57 -14.74
CA ALA A 23 -43.98 -55.54 -13.71
C ALA A 23 -42.89 -54.55 -14.13
N GLU A 24 -43.31 -53.50 -14.83
CA GLU A 24 -42.44 -52.38 -15.25
C GLU A 24 -41.74 -51.80 -14.01
N GLU A 25 -40.40 -51.86 -13.98
CA GLU A 25 -39.61 -51.47 -12.82
C GLU A 25 -39.85 -49.98 -12.53
N ARG A 26 -40.54 -49.69 -11.44
CA ARG A 26 -40.87 -48.31 -11.08
C ARG A 26 -39.58 -47.55 -10.79
N PRO A 27 -39.36 -46.37 -11.41
CA PRO A 27 -38.13 -45.63 -11.23
C PRO A 27 -37.84 -45.38 -9.74
N PRO A 28 -36.57 -45.48 -9.30
CA PRO A 28 -36.23 -45.35 -7.89
C PRO A 28 -36.67 -44.02 -7.30
N ARG A 29 -37.30 -44.06 -6.12
CA ARG A 29 -37.69 -42.87 -5.36
C ARG A 29 -36.67 -42.61 -4.26
N SER A 30 -35.89 -41.54 -4.42
CA SER A 30 -34.96 -41.08 -3.39
C SER A 30 -35.68 -40.34 -2.26
N TYR A 31 -35.24 -40.60 -1.04
CA TYR A 31 -35.53 -39.84 0.18
C TYR A 31 -34.25 -39.27 0.82
N VAL A 32 -33.13 -39.32 0.10
CA VAL A 32 -31.86 -38.70 0.49
C VAL A 32 -32.06 -37.18 0.58
N GLN A 33 -31.59 -36.56 1.66
CA GLN A 33 -31.73 -35.14 1.91
C GLN A 33 -30.60 -34.35 1.21
N PRO A 34 -30.75 -33.03 0.96
CA PRO A 34 -29.72 -32.20 0.34
C PRO A 34 -28.37 -32.18 1.10
N HIS A 35 -27.35 -31.55 0.51
CA HIS A 35 -26.00 -31.39 1.08
C HIS A 35 -25.30 -32.72 1.44
N VAL A 36 -25.46 -33.73 0.58
CA VAL A 36 -24.60 -34.93 0.59
C VAL A 36 -23.22 -34.57 0.08
N LEU A 37 -22.18 -34.86 0.86
CA LEU A 37 -20.78 -34.76 0.44
C LEU A 37 -20.09 -36.11 0.67
N ALA A 38 -19.24 -36.53 -0.27
CA ALA A 38 -18.47 -37.76 -0.10
C ALA A 38 -17.22 -37.46 0.73
N LYS A 39 -16.78 -38.38 1.60
CA LYS A 39 -15.53 -38.15 2.35
C LYS A 39 -14.30 -38.04 1.45
N THR A 40 -14.36 -38.67 0.28
CA THR A 40 -13.36 -38.57 -0.79
C THR A 40 -13.29 -37.19 -1.44
N ASP A 41 -14.31 -36.33 -1.32
CA ASP A 41 -14.22 -34.94 -1.77
C ASP A 41 -13.12 -34.18 -0.99
N PHE A 42 -12.96 -34.48 0.29
CA PHE A 42 -12.09 -33.75 1.23
C PHE A 42 -10.63 -34.23 1.27
N THR A 43 -10.25 -35.23 0.47
CA THR A 43 -8.85 -35.70 0.42
C THR A 43 -7.94 -34.73 -0.34
N GLY A 44 -6.71 -34.59 0.13
CA GLY A 44 -5.74 -33.60 -0.38
C GLY A 44 -5.80 -32.29 0.39
N ASP A 45 -4.97 -31.34 -0.02
CA ASP A 45 -4.83 -30.04 0.64
C ASP A 45 -5.65 -28.95 -0.08
N TRP A 46 -5.98 -27.89 0.65
CA TRP A 46 -6.86 -26.81 0.21
C TRP A 46 -6.31 -25.46 0.63
N TYR A 47 -6.37 -24.46 -0.24
CA TYR A 47 -6.26 -23.06 0.16
C TYR A 47 -7.51 -22.62 0.91
N TYR A 48 -7.33 -21.80 1.95
CA TYR A 48 -8.38 -21.27 2.82
C TYR A 48 -8.13 -19.78 3.11
N ALA A 49 -9.18 -18.97 3.06
CA ALA A 49 -9.19 -17.59 3.55
C ALA A 49 -10.57 -17.22 4.13
N PRO A 50 -10.62 -16.44 5.24
CA PRO A 50 -11.81 -15.74 5.69
C PRO A 50 -11.89 -14.35 5.04
N THR A 51 -13.07 -13.90 4.63
CA THR A 51 -13.31 -12.53 4.14
C THR A 51 -14.57 -11.95 4.77
N VAL A 52 -14.51 -10.72 5.28
CA VAL A 52 -15.66 -9.99 5.82
C VAL A 52 -16.54 -9.50 4.66
N VAL A 53 -17.83 -9.85 4.68
CA VAL A 53 -18.74 -9.64 3.54
C VAL A 53 -19.99 -8.83 3.86
N ASP A 54 -20.27 -8.57 5.14
CA ASP A 54 -21.29 -7.63 5.60
C ASP A 54 -20.96 -7.11 7.01
N VAL A 55 -21.22 -5.83 7.25
CA VAL A 55 -21.03 -5.16 8.54
C VAL A 55 -21.97 -3.96 8.66
N GLY A 56 -22.57 -3.77 9.84
CA GLY A 56 -23.39 -2.59 10.11
C GLY A 56 -22.56 -1.30 10.23
N PHE A 57 -23.05 -0.19 9.65
CA PHE A 57 -22.38 1.13 9.61
C PHE A 57 -21.70 1.56 10.93
N ALA A 58 -22.38 1.38 12.06
CA ALA A 58 -21.91 1.81 13.39
C ALA A 58 -20.86 0.87 14.02
N SER A 59 -20.42 -0.16 13.29
CA SER A 59 -19.30 -1.02 13.68
C SER A 59 -17.98 -0.33 13.39
N THR A 60 -17.04 -0.41 14.33
CA THR A 60 -15.70 0.18 14.17
C THR A 60 -14.56 -0.85 14.22
N VAL A 61 -14.90 -2.14 14.36
CA VAL A 61 -13.94 -3.22 14.62
C VAL A 61 -13.42 -3.94 13.36
N THR A 62 -14.04 -3.72 12.21
CA THR A 62 -13.70 -4.33 10.91
C THR A 62 -14.44 -3.61 9.77
N PHE A 63 -14.14 -3.94 8.51
CA PHE A 63 -14.81 -3.45 7.31
C PHE A 63 -14.99 -4.56 6.25
N ILE A 64 -15.97 -4.40 5.36
CA ILE A 64 -16.24 -5.30 4.22
C ILE A 64 -15.01 -5.34 3.32
N GLY A 65 -14.53 -6.55 3.01
CA GLY A 65 -13.28 -6.76 2.25
C GLY A 65 -12.08 -7.12 3.13
N GLU A 66 -12.13 -6.91 4.46
CA GLU A 66 -11.05 -7.39 5.35
C GLU A 66 -10.90 -8.91 5.26
N THR A 67 -9.66 -9.40 5.18
CA THR A 67 -9.30 -10.80 4.95
C THR A 67 -7.89 -11.07 5.50
N SER A 68 -7.40 -12.31 5.42
CA SER A 68 -6.02 -12.64 5.80
C SER A 68 -5.01 -12.03 4.82
N MET A 69 -3.77 -11.81 5.25
CA MET A 69 -2.72 -11.27 4.35
C MET A 69 -2.16 -12.34 3.41
N ASP A 70 -2.25 -13.61 3.80
CA ASP A 70 -1.86 -14.85 3.10
C ASP A 70 -3.05 -15.82 2.99
N VAL A 71 -3.01 -16.79 2.06
CA VAL A 71 -3.95 -17.94 2.12
C VAL A 71 -3.38 -19.04 3.01
N ALA A 72 -4.19 -19.61 3.90
CA ALA A 72 -3.77 -20.78 4.65
C ALA A 72 -3.89 -22.05 3.79
N ILE A 73 -2.82 -22.84 3.67
CA ILE A 73 -2.94 -24.22 3.19
C ILE A 73 -3.42 -25.11 4.35
N ILE A 74 -4.57 -25.76 4.17
CA ILE A 74 -5.20 -26.64 5.15
C ILE A 74 -5.35 -28.09 4.67
N ARG A 75 -5.48 -29.00 5.63
CA ARG A 75 -5.89 -30.39 5.47
C ARG A 75 -7.08 -30.68 6.39
N TRP A 76 -8.03 -31.48 5.91
CA TRP A 76 -9.24 -31.83 6.65
C TRP A 76 -9.04 -33.06 7.54
N GLU A 77 -9.36 -32.96 8.83
CA GLU A 77 -9.47 -34.10 9.74
C GLU A 77 -10.95 -34.39 10.04
N ILE A 78 -11.42 -35.57 9.62
CA ILE A 78 -12.81 -36.02 9.80
C ILE A 78 -12.87 -36.91 11.06
N GLN A 79 -13.60 -36.47 12.09
CA GLN A 79 -13.81 -37.22 13.34
C GLN A 79 -15.27 -37.78 13.39
N GLU A 80 -15.75 -38.21 14.56
CA GLU A 80 -17.09 -38.83 14.67
C GLU A 80 -18.24 -37.81 14.65
N ASP A 81 -18.08 -36.65 15.29
CA ASP A 81 -19.10 -35.59 15.42
C ASP A 81 -18.69 -34.24 14.81
N THR A 82 -17.42 -34.09 14.43
CA THR A 82 -16.80 -32.83 14.04
C THR A 82 -15.83 -33.04 12.86
N ILE A 83 -15.78 -32.09 11.93
CA ILE A 83 -14.71 -31.95 10.93
C ILE A 83 -13.84 -30.74 11.30
N LEU A 84 -12.53 -30.89 11.21
CA LEU A 84 -11.55 -29.83 11.51
C LEU A 84 -10.78 -29.45 10.25
N ALA A 85 -10.63 -28.16 10.01
CA ALA A 85 -9.64 -27.59 9.11
C ALA A 85 -8.35 -27.33 9.91
N ARG A 86 -7.27 -28.02 9.55
CA ARG A 86 -5.94 -27.86 10.17
C ARG A 86 -4.93 -27.29 9.20
N LEU A 87 -3.97 -26.49 9.64
CA LEU A 87 -2.84 -26.10 8.78
C LEU A 87 -2.08 -27.34 8.30
N ALA A 88 -1.79 -27.41 7.00
CA ALA A 88 -1.05 -28.52 6.37
C ALA A 88 0.48 -28.35 6.43
N TYR A 89 0.97 -27.28 7.06
CA TYR A 89 2.37 -26.85 7.03
C TYR A 89 2.78 -26.19 8.37
N ASP A 90 4.07 -26.27 8.72
CA ASP A 90 4.62 -25.56 9.88
C ASP A 90 4.71 -24.05 9.58
N ARG A 91 4.32 -23.18 10.52
CA ARG A 91 4.62 -21.74 10.42
C ARG A 91 6.13 -21.47 10.48
N ILE A 92 6.83 -22.18 11.37
CA ILE A 92 8.28 -22.12 11.53
C ILE A 92 8.85 -23.50 11.17
N THR A 93 9.56 -23.57 10.04
CA THR A 93 10.02 -24.83 9.45
C THR A 93 10.88 -25.63 10.43
N GLY A 94 10.44 -26.84 10.78
CA GLY A 94 11.19 -27.77 11.63
C GLY A 94 11.05 -27.54 13.15
N ALA A 95 10.19 -26.60 13.58
CA ALA A 95 9.91 -26.40 15.00
C ALA A 95 9.21 -27.63 15.61
N GLU A 96 8.09 -28.05 15.02
CA GLU A 96 7.20 -29.07 15.59
C GLU A 96 7.80 -30.48 15.58
N ALA A 97 8.59 -30.80 14.55
CA ALA A 97 9.38 -32.02 14.48
C ALA A 97 10.42 -32.16 15.61
N SER A 98 10.68 -31.10 16.39
CA SER A 98 11.56 -31.12 17.56
C SER A 98 10.83 -31.21 18.91
N SER A 99 9.51 -30.98 18.93
CA SER A 99 8.66 -30.92 20.14
C SER A 99 7.65 -32.08 20.25
N HIS A 100 7.07 -32.54 19.13
CA HIS A 100 5.88 -33.38 19.13
C HIS A 100 5.86 -34.44 18.00
N GLU A 101 5.80 -35.73 18.35
CA GLU A 101 5.70 -36.83 17.36
C GLU A 101 4.31 -36.91 16.68
N ASP A 102 3.25 -36.42 17.34
CA ASP A 102 1.84 -36.54 16.91
C ASP A 102 1.20 -35.19 16.51
N TRP A 103 1.98 -34.14 16.22
CA TRP A 103 1.43 -32.84 15.81
C TRP A 103 0.75 -32.91 14.44
N LYS A 104 -0.42 -32.25 14.32
CA LYS A 104 -1.29 -32.30 13.13
C LYS A 104 -1.58 -30.92 12.51
N GLY A 105 -0.94 -29.87 13.00
CA GLY A 105 -1.24 -28.48 12.62
C GLY A 105 -2.35 -27.82 13.44
N GLU A 106 -2.26 -26.48 13.51
CA GLU A 106 -3.21 -25.58 14.18
C GLU A 106 -4.63 -25.74 13.61
N ILE A 107 -5.67 -25.62 14.44
CA ILE A 107 -7.08 -25.68 14.00
C ILE A 107 -7.55 -24.28 13.62
N VAL A 108 -7.84 -24.07 12.34
CA VAL A 108 -8.33 -22.79 11.80
C VAL A 108 -9.84 -22.77 11.49
N GLY A 109 -10.51 -23.93 11.64
CA GLY A 109 -11.96 -24.06 11.48
C GLY A 109 -12.47 -25.41 12.00
N ALA A 110 -13.70 -25.45 12.51
CA ALA A 110 -14.27 -26.66 13.11
C ALA A 110 -15.80 -26.68 13.04
N TRP A 111 -16.42 -27.66 12.37
CA TRP A 111 -17.87 -27.72 12.16
C TRP A 111 -18.45 -29.08 12.55
N ALA A 112 -19.72 -29.15 12.95
CA ALA A 112 -20.35 -30.41 13.33
C ALA A 112 -20.73 -31.24 12.09
N ILE A 113 -20.70 -32.57 12.17
CA ILE A 113 -20.98 -33.46 11.02
C ILE A 113 -21.87 -34.66 11.40
N ASN A 114 -22.58 -35.19 10.40
CA ASN A 114 -23.34 -36.43 10.49
C ASN A 114 -22.93 -37.38 9.35
N HIS A 115 -22.63 -38.64 9.67
CA HIS A 115 -22.16 -39.67 8.72
C HIS A 115 -23.27 -40.64 8.31
N PHE A 116 -23.42 -40.92 7.02
CA PHE A 116 -24.42 -41.86 6.49
C PHE A 116 -23.94 -42.54 5.20
N ASP A 117 -24.62 -43.61 4.83
CA ASP A 117 -24.50 -44.28 3.54
C ASP A 117 -25.78 -44.09 2.73
N ILE A 118 -25.68 -44.08 1.40
CA ILE A 118 -26.85 -44.06 0.50
C ILE A 118 -27.01 -45.47 -0.06
N ILE A 119 -28.14 -46.11 0.23
CA ILE A 119 -28.44 -47.48 -0.24
C ILE A 119 -29.80 -47.54 -0.92
N ARG A 120 -29.99 -48.54 -1.79
CA ARG A 120 -31.32 -49.07 -2.06
C ARG A 120 -31.81 -49.78 -0.80
N ASP A 121 -32.97 -49.37 -0.30
CA ASP A 121 -33.56 -49.96 0.90
C ASP A 121 -34.02 -51.40 0.60
N TYR A 122 -33.90 -52.29 1.57
CA TYR A 122 -34.10 -53.73 1.36
C TYR A 122 -35.05 -54.33 2.40
N ASN A 123 -35.76 -55.39 2.01
CA ASN A 123 -36.59 -56.13 2.95
C ASN A 123 -35.70 -56.91 3.94
N ALA A 124 -35.61 -56.44 5.18
CA ALA A 124 -34.80 -57.05 6.24
C ALA A 124 -35.11 -58.53 6.55
N SER A 125 -36.21 -59.09 6.02
CA SER A 125 -36.53 -60.53 6.14
C SER A 125 -36.17 -61.37 4.91
N THR A 126 -35.92 -60.78 3.73
CA THR A 126 -35.61 -61.53 2.47
C THR A 126 -34.34 -61.09 1.77
N GLY A 127 -33.80 -59.90 2.08
CA GLY A 127 -32.64 -59.31 1.40
C GLY A 127 -32.94 -58.73 0.01
N GLU A 128 -34.20 -58.74 -0.42
CA GLU A 128 -34.61 -58.14 -1.71
C GLU A 128 -34.57 -56.61 -1.65
N GLU A 129 -33.89 -55.99 -2.60
CA GLU A 129 -33.90 -54.53 -2.79
C GLU A 129 -35.29 -54.02 -3.20
N THR A 130 -35.61 -52.81 -2.76
CA THR A 130 -36.82 -52.08 -3.11
C THR A 130 -36.51 -50.92 -4.06
N ASN A 131 -37.53 -50.26 -4.59
CA ASN A 131 -37.36 -49.05 -5.40
C ASN A 131 -37.19 -47.76 -4.55
N ILE A 132 -36.85 -47.88 -3.26
CA ILE A 132 -36.58 -46.76 -2.34
C ILE A 132 -35.06 -46.58 -2.22
N ILE A 133 -34.58 -45.35 -2.37
CA ILE A 133 -33.19 -44.98 -2.04
C ILE A 133 -33.23 -44.14 -0.76
N ARG A 134 -32.49 -44.55 0.28
CA ARG A 134 -32.48 -43.87 1.59
C ARG A 134 -31.07 -43.70 2.15
N GLU A 135 -30.97 -42.79 3.11
CA GLU A 135 -29.82 -42.70 4.01
C GLU A 135 -29.85 -43.85 5.03
N THR A 136 -28.68 -44.37 5.40
CA THR A 136 -28.53 -45.37 6.47
C THR A 136 -27.29 -45.14 7.32
N THR A 137 -27.32 -45.69 8.54
CA THR A 137 -26.22 -45.63 9.51
C THR A 137 -25.76 -47.02 9.96
N GLU A 138 -26.09 -48.06 9.18
CA GLU A 138 -25.83 -49.48 9.49
C GLU A 138 -24.33 -49.81 9.64
N ARG A 139 -23.43 -49.14 8.91
CA ARG A 139 -21.96 -49.26 9.09
C ARG A 139 -21.44 -48.38 10.24
N PRO A 140 -20.31 -48.70 10.89
CA PRO A 140 -19.60 -47.77 11.78
C PRO A 140 -19.24 -46.47 11.06
N TRP A 141 -19.24 -45.32 11.75
CA TRP A 141 -19.15 -43.99 11.12
C TRP A 141 -17.96 -43.85 10.16
N TYR A 142 -16.80 -44.37 10.53
CA TYR A 142 -15.56 -44.29 9.74
C TYR A 142 -15.59 -45.16 8.46
N GLN A 143 -16.51 -46.12 8.37
CA GLN A 143 -16.74 -46.93 7.16
C GLN A 143 -17.86 -46.36 6.27
N ARG A 144 -18.59 -45.34 6.73
CA ARG A 144 -19.63 -44.68 5.93
C ARG A 144 -19.01 -43.78 4.88
N GLU A 145 -19.60 -43.75 3.69
CA GLU A 145 -19.06 -43.07 2.50
C GLU A 145 -19.36 -41.57 2.49
N PHE A 146 -20.55 -41.18 2.95
CA PHE A 146 -21.04 -39.81 2.90
C PHE A 146 -21.10 -39.16 4.29
N MET A 147 -21.09 -37.84 4.27
CA MET A 147 -21.38 -37.00 5.42
C MET A 147 -22.13 -35.74 4.99
N ARG A 148 -22.77 -35.10 5.98
CA ARG A 148 -23.41 -33.79 5.88
C ARG A 148 -22.82 -32.91 6.97
N ILE A 149 -22.28 -31.76 6.58
CA ILE A 149 -21.63 -30.80 7.48
C ILE A 149 -22.66 -29.74 7.87
N ASP A 150 -22.74 -29.44 9.16
CA ASP A 150 -23.50 -28.32 9.70
C ASP A 150 -22.60 -27.08 9.71
N TRP A 151 -22.68 -26.33 8.62
CA TRP A 151 -21.98 -25.06 8.45
C TRP A 151 -22.63 -23.89 9.22
N SER A 152 -23.66 -24.14 10.05
CA SER A 152 -24.33 -23.04 10.74
C SER A 152 -23.53 -22.41 11.88
N GLN A 153 -22.47 -23.07 12.35
CA GLN A 153 -21.58 -22.52 13.39
C GLN A 153 -20.15 -23.10 13.30
N ASN A 154 -19.18 -22.28 12.89
CA ASN A 154 -17.77 -22.56 13.11
C ASN A 154 -17.44 -22.52 14.61
N LYS A 155 -17.03 -23.65 15.18
CA LYS A 155 -16.60 -23.80 16.58
C LYS A 155 -15.22 -23.18 16.85
N SER A 156 -14.47 -22.78 15.81
CA SER A 156 -13.20 -22.05 15.96
C SER A 156 -13.40 -20.55 15.87
N THR A 157 -12.82 -19.81 16.82
CA THR A 157 -12.69 -18.35 16.82
C THR A 157 -11.27 -17.89 16.46
N SER A 158 -10.39 -18.83 16.08
CA SER A 158 -8.96 -18.59 15.82
C SER A 158 -8.65 -18.73 14.33
N TRP A 159 -9.18 -17.80 13.53
CA TRP A 159 -8.90 -17.63 12.11
C TRP A 159 -8.47 -16.18 11.86
N ALA A 160 -7.56 -15.96 10.92
CA ALA A 160 -6.78 -14.72 10.87
C ALA A 160 -7.50 -13.58 10.12
N LEU A 161 -7.75 -12.49 10.85
CA LEU A 161 -7.94 -11.13 10.32
C LEU A 161 -6.93 -10.19 10.97
N MET A 162 -6.69 -9.02 10.36
CA MET A 162 -5.62 -8.11 10.75
C MET A 162 -5.79 -7.54 12.16
N TRP A 163 -7.03 -7.32 12.62
CA TRP A 163 -7.34 -6.68 13.91
C TRP A 163 -7.56 -7.65 15.09
N THR A 164 -7.29 -8.95 14.93
CA THR A 164 -7.67 -10.01 15.90
C THR A 164 -7.03 -9.92 17.30
N HIS A 165 -6.09 -9.01 17.55
CA HIS A 165 -5.39 -8.88 18.84
C HIS A 165 -6.04 -7.95 19.88
N VAL A 166 -7.18 -7.31 19.56
CA VAL A 166 -7.91 -6.38 20.46
C VAL A 166 -9.43 -6.61 20.51
N ILE A 167 -9.90 -7.73 19.95
CA ILE A 167 -11.32 -8.02 19.72
C ILE A 167 -11.67 -9.41 20.25
N LYS A 168 -12.69 -9.50 21.10
CA LYS A 168 -13.32 -10.78 21.47
C LYS A 168 -14.30 -11.20 20.38
N VAL A 169 -14.10 -12.39 19.83
CA VAL A 169 -14.97 -13.01 18.81
C VAL A 169 -15.80 -14.13 19.46
N ASP A 170 -17.13 -14.03 19.38
CA ASP A 170 -18.06 -15.10 19.72
C ASP A 170 -18.74 -15.64 18.45
N SER A 171 -18.75 -16.96 18.28
CA SER A 171 -19.38 -17.63 17.14
C SER A 171 -20.88 -17.85 17.38
N ALA A 172 -21.72 -17.42 16.43
CA ALA A 172 -23.18 -17.48 16.52
C ALA A 172 -23.77 -18.38 15.43
N SER A 173 -24.89 -19.05 15.74
CA SER A 173 -25.50 -20.01 14.80
C SER A 173 -26.37 -19.29 13.76
N TYR A 174 -26.06 -19.49 12.49
CA TYR A 174 -26.75 -18.88 11.35
C TYR A 174 -26.89 -19.90 10.20
N ASN A 175 -28.13 -20.25 9.84
CA ASN A 175 -28.41 -21.28 8.84
C ASN A 175 -29.21 -20.71 7.66
N VAL A 176 -28.59 -20.66 6.48
CA VAL A 176 -29.18 -20.08 5.26
C VAL A 176 -29.92 -21.17 4.48
N THR A 177 -31.25 -21.17 4.56
CA THR A 177 -32.08 -22.19 3.91
C THR A 177 -32.62 -21.79 2.52
N ASP A 178 -32.39 -20.55 2.07
CA ASP A 178 -32.79 -20.09 0.73
C ASP A 178 -31.62 -20.22 -0.25
N PRO A 179 -31.71 -21.09 -1.29
CA PRO A 179 -30.66 -21.24 -2.31
C PRO A 179 -30.35 -19.98 -3.13
N ASN A 180 -31.23 -18.97 -3.10
CA ASN A 180 -31.06 -17.70 -3.81
C ASN A 180 -30.31 -16.64 -2.98
N SER A 181 -30.02 -16.92 -1.70
CA SER A 181 -29.31 -15.99 -0.83
C SER A 181 -27.82 -15.91 -1.19
N PRO A 182 -27.20 -14.70 -1.20
CA PRO A 182 -25.76 -14.56 -1.44
C PRO A 182 -24.91 -15.23 -0.34
N TYR A 183 -25.50 -15.55 0.80
CA TYR A 183 -24.84 -16.23 1.92
C TYR A 183 -25.05 -17.76 1.91
N TYR A 184 -25.78 -18.30 0.93
CA TYR A 184 -26.05 -19.74 0.84
C TYR A 184 -24.78 -20.55 0.48
N PRO A 185 -24.47 -21.64 1.21
CA PRO A 185 -23.30 -22.47 0.95
C PRO A 185 -23.21 -22.96 -0.50
N LYS A 186 -22.11 -22.61 -1.17
CA LYS A 186 -21.89 -22.90 -2.59
C LYS A 186 -20.76 -23.93 -2.73
N TYR A 187 -21.00 -24.89 -3.62
CA TYR A 187 -20.12 -26.02 -3.87
C TYR A 187 -19.89 -26.09 -5.38
N VAL A 188 -18.63 -26.04 -5.81
CA VAL A 188 -18.27 -26.12 -7.22
C VAL A 188 -17.47 -27.39 -7.46
N ARG A 189 -17.99 -28.21 -8.37
CA ARG A 189 -17.36 -29.44 -8.84
C ARG A 189 -16.70 -29.19 -10.20
N ASP A 190 -15.61 -29.91 -10.47
CA ASP A 190 -14.93 -29.87 -11.76
C ASP A 190 -15.70 -30.64 -12.86
N ALA A 191 -15.14 -30.68 -14.08
CA ALA A 191 -15.72 -31.40 -15.22
C ALA A 191 -15.75 -32.93 -15.05
N GLN A 192 -15.04 -33.46 -14.04
CA GLN A 192 -14.96 -34.86 -13.67
C GLN A 192 -15.93 -35.19 -12.51
N GLY A 193 -16.54 -34.17 -11.89
CA GLY A 193 -17.51 -34.28 -10.79
C GLY A 193 -16.88 -34.26 -9.39
N ALA A 194 -15.56 -34.07 -9.25
CA ALA A 194 -14.92 -33.96 -7.94
C ALA A 194 -15.10 -32.55 -7.36
N LEU A 195 -15.25 -32.44 -6.03
CA LEU A 195 -15.38 -31.13 -5.37
C LEU A 195 -14.06 -30.37 -5.38
N ASN A 196 -14.08 -29.16 -5.93
CA ASN A 196 -12.90 -28.33 -6.17
C ASN A 196 -12.93 -26.99 -5.41
N TYR A 197 -14.13 -26.48 -5.08
CA TYR A 197 -14.29 -25.28 -4.26
C TYR A 197 -15.55 -25.35 -3.40
N ILE A 198 -15.45 -24.79 -2.19
CA ILE A 198 -16.51 -24.63 -1.21
C ILE A 198 -16.46 -23.19 -0.69
N GLU A 199 -17.61 -22.55 -0.55
CA GLU A 199 -17.75 -21.37 0.29
C GLU A 199 -18.95 -21.50 1.23
N ILE A 200 -18.80 -20.94 2.42
CA ILE A 200 -19.82 -20.85 3.46
C ILE A 200 -19.80 -19.43 4.03
N THR A 201 -20.91 -18.97 4.62
CA THR A 201 -20.92 -17.71 5.37
C THR A 201 -21.24 -17.99 6.83
N ASP A 202 -20.24 -17.86 7.68
CA ASP A 202 -20.41 -17.90 9.14
C ASP A 202 -20.85 -16.52 9.67
N HIS A 203 -21.41 -16.54 10.89
CA HIS A 203 -21.99 -15.39 11.57
C HIS A 203 -21.29 -15.21 12.91
N VAL A 204 -20.72 -14.03 13.15
CA VAL A 204 -19.95 -13.77 14.36
C VAL A 204 -20.38 -12.48 15.04
N ILE A 205 -20.24 -12.49 16.36
CA ILE A 205 -20.41 -11.34 17.23
C ILE A 205 -19.01 -10.91 17.67
N MET A 206 -18.59 -9.71 17.25
CA MET A 206 -17.31 -9.14 17.69
C MET A 206 -17.54 -8.04 18.72
N ALA A 207 -16.84 -8.11 19.84
CA ALA A 207 -16.88 -7.10 20.90
C ALA A 207 -15.46 -6.58 21.19
N PRO A 208 -15.25 -5.26 21.31
CA PRO A 208 -13.99 -4.73 21.83
C PRO A 208 -13.69 -5.29 23.23
N GLU A 209 -12.43 -5.61 23.51
CA GLU A 209 -12.03 -6.11 24.84
C GLU A 209 -12.17 -5.03 25.93
N MET A 210 -12.20 -5.45 27.20
CA MET A 210 -12.26 -4.55 28.36
C MET A 210 -10.85 -4.26 28.89
N ARG A 211 -10.32 -3.05 28.67
CA ARG A 211 -9.04 -2.63 29.24
C ARG A 211 -9.20 -2.25 30.71
N THR A 212 -8.40 -2.86 31.58
CA THR A 212 -8.35 -2.56 33.02
C THR A 212 -7.70 -1.20 33.27
N LEU A 213 -8.27 -0.41 34.18
CA LEU A 213 -7.81 0.94 34.54
C LEU A 213 -6.96 0.90 35.82
N ASP A 214 -5.75 0.35 35.73
CA ASP A 214 -4.84 0.13 36.87
C ASP A 214 -4.50 1.43 37.62
N GLY A 215 -5.17 1.66 38.75
CA GLY A 215 -5.02 2.86 39.59
C GLY A 215 -5.77 4.10 39.09
N TRP A 216 -6.61 3.98 38.05
CA TRP A 216 -7.36 5.09 37.45
C TRP A 216 -8.86 4.97 37.74
N ASP A 217 -9.38 5.80 38.64
CA ASP A 217 -10.81 5.93 38.89
C ASP A 217 -11.47 6.81 37.81
N PHE A 218 -12.11 6.17 36.83
CA PHE A 218 -12.93 6.85 35.82
C PHE A 218 -14.41 6.73 36.20
N MET A 219 -14.93 7.70 36.95
CA MET A 219 -16.33 7.77 37.38
C MET A 219 -16.83 6.52 38.16
N GLY A 220 -15.95 5.83 38.87
CA GLY A 220 -16.22 4.57 39.57
C GLY A 220 -16.04 3.29 38.74
N LEU A 221 -15.59 3.40 37.48
CA LEU A 221 -15.29 2.27 36.61
C LEU A 221 -13.82 1.84 36.74
N THR A 222 -13.59 0.54 36.93
CA THR A 222 -12.25 -0.08 37.04
C THR A 222 -11.75 -0.68 35.72
N ALA A 223 -12.58 -0.69 34.69
CA ALA A 223 -12.25 -1.10 33.32
C ALA A 223 -13.21 -0.42 32.33
N ILE A 224 -12.76 -0.16 31.11
CA ILE A 224 -13.58 0.37 30.01
C ILE A 224 -13.30 -0.38 28.70
N PRO A 225 -14.25 -0.47 27.75
CA PRO A 225 -14.01 -1.10 26.45
C PRO A 225 -12.89 -0.39 25.66
N ASP A 226 -12.02 -1.15 24.98
CA ASP A 226 -10.77 -0.62 24.41
C ASP A 226 -11.01 0.38 23.26
N CYS A 227 -12.14 0.24 22.55
CA CYS A 227 -12.67 1.18 21.57
C CYS A 227 -12.65 2.66 22.02
N PHE A 228 -12.81 2.95 23.32
CA PHE A 228 -12.87 4.31 23.84
C PHE A 228 -11.50 5.00 23.81
N PHE A 229 -10.40 4.25 23.67
CA PHE A 229 -9.06 4.78 23.40
C PHE A 229 -8.83 5.10 21.90
N TYR A 230 -9.67 4.57 21.01
CA TYR A 230 -9.69 4.85 19.57
C TYR A 230 -10.78 5.88 19.18
N GLY A 231 -11.51 6.40 20.17
CA GLY A 231 -12.14 7.73 20.27
C GLY A 231 -13.27 8.11 19.31
N THR A 232 -13.31 7.58 18.10
CA THR A 232 -14.19 8.04 17.00
C THR A 232 -15.58 7.38 17.00
N THR A 233 -15.77 6.31 17.78
CA THR A 233 -16.85 5.35 17.60
C THR A 233 -18.26 5.92 17.87
N THR A 234 -19.20 5.72 16.94
CA THR A 234 -20.64 6.04 17.18
C THR A 234 -21.34 5.02 18.08
N SER A 235 -20.78 3.82 18.18
CA SER A 235 -21.21 2.73 19.07
C SER A 235 -19.98 1.94 19.52
N CYS A 236 -19.98 1.51 20.77
CA CYS A 236 -19.06 0.48 21.26
C CYS A 236 -19.84 -0.65 21.94
N ASN A 237 -20.86 -1.13 21.25
CA ASN A 237 -21.53 -2.39 21.54
C ASN A 237 -20.90 -3.49 20.68
N ALA A 238 -21.22 -4.75 20.98
CA ALA A 238 -20.82 -5.85 20.13
C ALA A 238 -21.49 -5.74 18.75
N SER A 239 -20.71 -5.88 17.68
CA SER A 239 -21.15 -5.82 16.29
C SER A 239 -21.48 -7.20 15.75
N GLN A 240 -22.53 -7.27 14.95
CA GLN A 240 -22.85 -8.42 14.12
C GLN A 240 -22.11 -8.32 12.78
N ILE A 241 -21.36 -9.35 12.42
CA ILE A 241 -20.52 -9.41 11.20
C ILE A 241 -20.74 -10.74 10.46
N MET A 242 -20.74 -10.68 9.13
CA MET A 242 -20.85 -11.85 8.25
C MET A 242 -19.50 -12.13 7.58
N ILE A 243 -19.06 -13.39 7.60
CA ILE A 243 -17.73 -13.79 7.13
C ILE A 243 -17.84 -14.97 6.18
N ARG A 244 -17.41 -14.78 4.93
CA ARG A 244 -17.29 -15.85 3.95
C ARG A 244 -15.99 -16.60 4.19
N HIS A 245 -16.09 -17.89 4.50
CA HIS A 245 -14.95 -18.80 4.57
C HIS A 245 -14.88 -19.55 3.24
N SER A 246 -13.83 -19.28 2.47
CA SER A 246 -13.62 -19.79 1.12
C SER A 246 -12.54 -20.86 1.11
N PHE A 247 -12.81 -22.00 0.46
CA PHE A 247 -11.91 -23.15 0.38
C PHE A 247 -11.74 -23.57 -1.08
N ARG A 248 -10.51 -23.52 -1.60
CA ARG A 248 -10.16 -23.93 -2.98
C ARG A 248 -9.18 -25.10 -2.92
N LYS A 249 -9.47 -26.21 -3.60
CA LYS A 249 -8.61 -27.40 -3.58
C LYS A 249 -7.27 -27.08 -4.26
N LEU A 250 -6.17 -27.51 -3.65
CA LEU A 250 -4.83 -27.28 -4.18
C LEU A 250 -4.61 -28.24 -5.37
N ASN A 251 -4.21 -27.69 -6.51
CA ASN A 251 -3.91 -28.47 -7.71
C ASN A 251 -2.47 -29.04 -7.61
N PRO A 252 -2.27 -30.37 -7.52
CA PRO A 252 -0.93 -30.96 -7.40
C PRO A 252 -0.11 -30.87 -8.69
N ASP A 253 -0.73 -30.57 -9.83
CA ASP A 253 -0.06 -30.28 -11.11
C ASP A 253 0.16 -28.76 -11.33
N ASN A 254 -0.01 -27.90 -10.32
CA ASN A 254 0.22 -26.46 -10.49
C ASN A 254 1.72 -26.14 -10.56
N GLU A 255 2.15 -25.57 -11.68
CA GLU A 255 3.56 -25.26 -11.93
C GLU A 255 3.85 -23.77 -11.73
N TYR A 256 4.49 -23.45 -10.60
CA TYR A 256 5.03 -22.12 -10.28
C TYR A 256 6.53 -22.21 -9.95
N ALA A 257 7.28 -21.16 -10.26
CA ALA A 257 8.69 -21.03 -9.91
C ALA A 257 8.87 -19.92 -8.84
N PRO A 258 9.05 -20.28 -7.56
CA PRO A 258 9.19 -19.31 -6.47
C PRO A 258 10.36 -18.36 -6.70
N HIS A 259 10.10 -17.05 -6.70
CA HIS A 259 11.15 -16.05 -6.80
C HIS A 259 11.69 -15.73 -5.40
N LEU A 260 12.79 -16.36 -5.01
CA LEU A 260 13.52 -15.98 -3.81
C LEU A 260 13.99 -14.52 -3.97
N TYR A 261 13.57 -13.65 -3.07
CA TYR A 261 13.77 -12.20 -3.18
C TYR A 261 14.69 -11.71 -2.08
N THR A 262 15.79 -11.06 -2.45
CA THR A 262 16.78 -10.57 -1.49
C THR A 262 16.44 -9.17 -1.01
N GLN A 263 16.88 -8.80 0.20
CA GLN A 263 16.70 -7.43 0.71
C GLN A 263 17.30 -6.39 -0.26
N ARG A 264 18.46 -6.67 -0.90
CA ARG A 264 19.09 -5.77 -1.90
C ARG A 264 18.23 -5.55 -3.15
N GLU A 265 17.28 -6.43 -3.43
CA GLU A 265 16.28 -6.23 -4.48
C GLU A 265 15.07 -5.47 -3.97
N HIS A 266 14.56 -5.81 -2.79
CA HIS A 266 13.47 -5.10 -2.13
C HIS A 266 13.80 -3.61 -1.94
N ASP A 267 15.02 -3.29 -1.49
CA ASP A 267 15.55 -1.92 -1.32
C ASP A 267 15.61 -1.10 -2.64
N LYS A 268 15.40 -1.75 -3.79
CA LYS A 268 15.33 -1.13 -5.13
C LYS A 268 13.92 -1.21 -5.72
N PHE A 269 13.23 -2.33 -5.53
CA PHE A 269 11.90 -2.62 -6.06
C PHE A 269 11.05 -3.32 -4.99
N GLY A 270 10.19 -2.57 -4.32
CA GLY A 270 9.40 -3.06 -3.21
C GLY A 270 8.31 -4.02 -3.65
N PHE A 271 8.54 -5.32 -3.45
CA PHE A 271 7.50 -6.36 -3.52
C PHE A 271 7.09 -6.81 -2.11
N PHE A 272 5.82 -7.17 -1.92
CA PHE A 272 5.39 -7.97 -0.78
C PHE A 272 6.12 -9.33 -0.78
N MET A 273 6.40 -9.86 0.41
CA MET A 273 7.20 -11.09 0.55
C MET A 273 6.54 -12.09 1.49
N SER A 274 6.45 -13.35 1.04
CA SER A 274 6.11 -14.49 1.88
C SER A 274 7.36 -14.99 2.60
N ASN A 275 7.40 -14.77 3.91
CA ASN A 275 8.57 -15.05 4.76
C ASN A 275 8.48 -16.45 5.40
N ARG A 276 9.39 -17.34 5.02
CA ARG A 276 9.54 -18.69 5.60
C ARG A 276 10.62 -18.69 6.67
N LEU A 277 10.18 -18.76 7.93
CA LEU A 277 11.04 -18.93 9.10
C LEU A 277 11.52 -20.39 9.22
N THR A 278 12.69 -20.58 9.83
CA THR A 278 13.32 -21.88 10.11
C THR A 278 13.77 -21.90 11.57
N TYR A 279 13.56 -23.02 12.28
CA TYR A 279 13.93 -23.15 13.70
C TYR A 279 15.26 -23.88 13.87
N ASN A 280 16.25 -23.21 14.47
CA ASN A 280 17.53 -23.81 14.82
C ASN A 280 17.59 -24.14 16.32
N ARG A 281 17.63 -25.43 16.67
CA ARG A 281 17.61 -25.90 18.07
C ARG A 281 18.76 -25.35 18.97
N GLN A 282 19.84 -24.81 18.39
CA GLN A 282 20.93 -24.20 19.15
C GLN A 282 20.81 -22.67 19.32
N TYR A 283 20.11 -21.99 18.41
CA TYR A 283 20.13 -20.52 18.29
C TYR A 283 18.74 -19.88 18.06
N ASP A 284 17.66 -20.67 18.17
CA ASP A 284 16.28 -20.28 17.87
C ASP A 284 16.06 -19.91 16.38
N ILE A 285 15.07 -19.08 16.05
CA ILE A 285 14.80 -18.62 14.69
C ILE A 285 15.92 -17.68 14.21
N LEU A 286 16.66 -18.10 13.18
CA LEU A 286 17.78 -17.33 12.62
C LEU A 286 17.37 -16.55 11.36
N ILE A 287 17.70 -15.26 11.33
CA ILE A 287 17.50 -14.40 10.14
C ILE A 287 18.37 -14.84 8.94
N GLN A 288 19.47 -15.56 9.18
CA GLN A 288 20.30 -16.18 8.15
C GLN A 288 19.65 -17.44 7.54
N GLU A 289 18.63 -18.01 8.19
CA GLU A 289 17.85 -19.16 7.71
C GLU A 289 16.43 -18.78 7.23
N LEU A 290 16.13 -17.47 7.21
CA LEU A 290 14.93 -16.89 6.59
C LEU A 290 15.00 -17.04 5.07
N LYS A 291 13.92 -17.54 4.46
CA LYS A 291 13.69 -17.43 3.02
C LYS A 291 12.55 -16.46 2.76
N GLN A 292 12.69 -15.62 1.75
CA GLN A 292 11.69 -14.60 1.40
C GLN A 292 11.32 -14.80 -0.07
N TYR A 293 10.03 -14.92 -0.37
CA TYR A 293 9.55 -15.14 -1.74
C TYR A 293 8.70 -13.95 -2.18
N ALA A 294 8.99 -13.35 -3.34
CA ALA A 294 8.22 -12.22 -3.86
C ALA A 294 6.79 -12.66 -4.23
N ASN A 295 5.78 -12.00 -3.64
CA ASN A 295 4.38 -12.31 -3.86
C ASN A 295 3.96 -11.89 -5.27
N LYS A 296 3.75 -12.86 -6.16
CA LYS A 296 3.63 -12.64 -7.60
C LYS A 296 2.73 -13.66 -8.30
N TRP A 297 1.98 -13.20 -9.31
CA TRP A 297 1.16 -14.05 -10.16
C TRP A 297 1.95 -15.05 -11.00
N ASN A 298 1.31 -16.20 -11.24
CA ASN A 298 1.77 -17.22 -12.17
C ASN A 298 1.30 -16.91 -13.60
N PHE A 299 2.07 -16.06 -14.29
CA PHE A 299 1.80 -15.50 -15.63
C PHE A 299 1.99 -16.47 -16.81
N PHE A 300 2.20 -17.77 -16.60
CA PHE A 300 2.50 -18.73 -17.67
C PHE A 300 1.65 -19.99 -17.54
N GLU A 301 1.15 -20.51 -18.67
CA GLU A 301 0.40 -21.77 -18.66
C GLU A 301 1.29 -22.97 -18.35
N GLU A 302 2.51 -22.97 -18.91
CA GLU A 302 3.58 -23.91 -18.57
C GLU A 302 4.83 -23.18 -18.06
N THR A 303 5.35 -23.59 -16.90
CA THR A 303 6.58 -23.06 -16.31
C THR A 303 7.73 -24.05 -16.46
N PHE A 304 7.46 -25.35 -16.36
CA PHE A 304 8.45 -26.42 -16.50
C PHE A 304 8.10 -27.39 -17.63
N LYS A 305 9.13 -28.04 -18.17
CA LYS A 305 9.00 -29.08 -19.17
C LYS A 305 9.21 -30.44 -18.50
N LYS A 306 8.12 -31.17 -18.27
CA LYS A 306 8.14 -32.52 -17.70
C LYS A 306 9.10 -33.42 -18.50
N ALA A 307 9.94 -34.18 -17.78
CA ALA A 307 11.11 -34.82 -18.38
C ALA A 307 10.74 -35.98 -19.32
N THR A 308 11.35 -36.00 -20.51
CA THR A 308 11.24 -37.10 -21.48
C THR A 308 12.61 -37.37 -22.12
N SER A 309 12.75 -38.54 -22.77
CA SER A 309 13.95 -38.87 -23.55
C SER A 309 14.21 -37.92 -24.73
N GLN A 310 13.19 -37.19 -25.20
CA GLN A 310 13.37 -36.13 -26.20
C GLN A 310 13.77 -34.80 -25.56
N THR A 311 13.25 -34.48 -24.36
CA THR A 311 13.65 -33.28 -23.60
C THR A 311 15.15 -33.29 -23.28
N GLN A 312 15.69 -34.46 -22.92
CA GLN A 312 17.13 -34.67 -22.71
C GLN A 312 17.96 -34.39 -23.97
N ALA A 313 17.46 -34.79 -25.15
CA ALA A 313 18.16 -34.55 -26.41
C ALA A 313 18.18 -33.06 -26.80
N THR A 314 17.10 -32.31 -26.60
CA THR A 314 17.06 -30.88 -26.98
C THR A 314 18.02 -30.03 -26.16
N LEU A 315 18.09 -30.23 -24.83
CA LEU A 315 18.97 -29.46 -23.94
C LEU A 315 20.47 -29.71 -24.19
N TYR A 316 20.84 -30.88 -24.72
CA TYR A 316 22.20 -31.13 -25.22
C TYR A 316 22.40 -30.58 -26.64
N ALA A 317 21.46 -30.81 -27.56
CA ALA A 317 21.59 -30.44 -28.97
C ALA A 317 21.59 -28.92 -29.22
N ASP A 318 21.05 -28.09 -28.32
CA ASP A 318 21.16 -26.62 -28.42
C ASP A 318 22.60 -26.11 -28.14
N THR A 319 23.55 -27.01 -27.80
CA THR A 319 25.00 -26.71 -27.84
C THR A 319 25.67 -27.12 -29.16
N GLU A 320 25.03 -27.97 -29.99
CA GLU A 320 25.53 -28.41 -31.30
C GLU A 320 24.85 -27.67 -32.48
N ASN A 321 23.65 -27.12 -32.28
CA ASN A 321 22.87 -26.43 -33.32
C ASN A 321 23.31 -24.99 -33.65
N HIS A 322 24.57 -24.65 -33.38
CA HIS A 322 25.30 -23.65 -34.17
C HIS A 322 25.69 -24.19 -35.57
N THR A 323 24.77 -24.90 -36.23
CA THR A 323 24.91 -25.32 -37.64
C THR A 323 24.06 -24.42 -38.54
N ALA A 324 24.66 -23.95 -39.64
CA ALA A 324 24.11 -22.86 -40.42
C ALA A 324 22.84 -23.24 -41.20
N VAL A 325 21.69 -22.69 -40.81
CA VAL A 325 20.49 -22.66 -41.64
C VAL A 325 20.67 -21.57 -42.70
N ASN A 326 20.70 -21.95 -43.98
CA ASN A 326 20.74 -21.08 -45.16
C ASN A 326 21.90 -20.06 -45.29
N GLY A 327 22.86 -20.03 -44.37
CA GLY A 327 24.10 -19.25 -44.51
C GLY A 327 23.97 -17.75 -44.19
N GLU A 328 22.85 -17.32 -43.64
CA GLU A 328 22.67 -15.97 -43.09
C GLU A 328 23.11 -15.95 -41.62
N TYR A 329 23.97 -15.00 -41.26
CA TYR A 329 24.31 -14.72 -39.87
C TYR A 329 23.18 -13.90 -39.24
N PHE A 330 22.88 -14.13 -37.95
CA PHE A 330 21.85 -13.40 -37.21
C PHE A 330 22.07 -11.88 -37.27
N THR A 331 21.27 -11.19 -38.09
CA THR A 331 21.18 -9.73 -38.14
C THR A 331 20.26 -9.24 -37.02
N CYS A 332 20.80 -8.38 -36.14
CA CYS A 332 19.95 -7.60 -35.25
C CYS A 332 19.15 -6.55 -36.05
N PRO A 333 17.94 -6.13 -35.61
CA PRO A 333 17.14 -5.17 -36.35
C PRO A 333 17.77 -3.77 -36.37
N GLY A 334 18.42 -3.43 -37.49
CA GLY A 334 18.83 -2.05 -37.83
C GLY A 334 20.33 -1.75 -37.72
N GLY A 335 20.94 -1.46 -38.88
CA GLY A 335 21.95 -0.39 -38.97
C GLY A 335 23.41 -0.66 -38.54
N THR A 336 24.15 -1.40 -39.36
CA THR A 336 25.58 -1.08 -39.72
C THR A 336 26.70 -1.05 -38.66
N GLU A 337 26.49 -1.33 -37.38
CA GLU A 337 27.58 -1.65 -36.42
C GLU A 337 27.73 -3.19 -36.23
N PRO A 338 28.95 -3.74 -36.12
CA PRO A 338 29.17 -5.18 -36.03
C PRO A 338 29.01 -5.73 -34.59
N CYS A 339 28.40 -6.90 -34.46
CA CYS A 339 28.50 -7.73 -33.25
C CYS A 339 29.98 -8.12 -33.03
N ARG A 340 30.63 -7.56 -32.01
CA ARG A 340 32.09 -7.69 -31.82
C ARG A 340 32.44 -8.95 -31.02
N TYR A 341 33.56 -9.58 -31.39
CA TYR A 341 34.25 -10.61 -30.60
C TYR A 341 35.76 -10.52 -30.89
N LEU A 342 36.61 -10.40 -29.88
CA LEU A 342 38.08 -10.31 -30.00
C LEU A 342 38.81 -10.77 -28.71
N ASP A 343 40.08 -11.14 -28.88
CA ASP A 343 41.17 -10.95 -27.91
C ASP A 343 42.45 -10.66 -28.75
N ASP A 344 43.70 -11.10 -28.54
CA ASP A 344 44.41 -11.79 -27.43
C ASP A 344 44.81 -10.83 -26.29
N ASN A 345 44.58 -9.54 -26.49
CA ASN A 345 44.89 -8.46 -25.54
C ASN A 345 43.73 -7.45 -25.36
N LYS A 346 42.51 -7.81 -25.79
CA LYS A 346 41.26 -7.01 -25.69
C LYS A 346 40.02 -7.91 -25.71
N LYS A 347 39.87 -8.70 -24.63
CA LYS A 347 38.79 -9.68 -24.39
C LYS A 347 37.39 -9.18 -24.74
N VAL A 348 36.57 -10.09 -25.27
CA VAL A 348 35.12 -9.92 -25.45
C VAL A 348 34.38 -11.16 -24.94
N TYR A 349 33.14 -10.94 -24.48
CA TYR A 349 32.21 -11.95 -23.99
C TYR A 349 30.86 -11.75 -24.69
N ILE A 350 30.18 -12.84 -25.07
CA ILE A 350 28.77 -12.85 -25.47
C ILE A 350 28.10 -14.00 -24.72
N MET A 351 26.96 -13.70 -24.07
CA MET A 351 26.12 -14.63 -23.29
C MET A 351 26.87 -15.48 -22.23
N GLY A 352 26.97 -14.91 -21.02
CA GLY A 352 27.36 -15.65 -19.82
C GLY A 352 28.75 -15.27 -19.27
N PHE A 353 28.77 -14.95 -17.98
CA PHE A 353 29.96 -14.84 -17.11
C PHE A 353 31.00 -13.78 -17.50
N ARG A 354 30.95 -12.60 -16.85
CA ARG A 354 32.20 -12.03 -16.34
C ARG A 354 32.62 -12.87 -15.12
N VAL A 355 33.91 -13.18 -15.03
CA VAL A 355 34.57 -13.60 -13.79
C VAL A 355 35.41 -12.42 -13.35
N TYR A 356 35.19 -11.89 -12.15
CA TYR A 356 36.06 -10.85 -11.60
C TYR A 356 37.41 -11.47 -11.24
N ALA A 357 38.48 -10.77 -11.58
CA ALA A 357 39.78 -11.00 -10.98
C ALA A 357 39.97 -9.97 -9.87
N ASN A 358 40.54 -10.39 -8.73
CA ASN A 358 40.82 -9.58 -7.54
C ASN A 358 39.62 -9.34 -6.58
N SER A 359 38.87 -10.40 -6.25
CA SER A 359 38.34 -10.59 -4.89
C SER A 359 38.97 -11.85 -4.27
N ASP A 360 39.19 -11.86 -2.95
CA ASP A 360 40.08 -12.80 -2.26
C ASP A 360 39.50 -14.21 -2.02
N VAL A 361 39.22 -14.93 -3.11
CA VAL A 361 39.00 -16.39 -3.05
C VAL A 361 40.36 -17.07 -2.92
N LEU A 362 40.60 -17.72 -1.77
CA LEU A 362 41.83 -18.48 -1.52
C LEU A 362 41.98 -19.62 -2.56
N PRO A 363 43.18 -19.87 -3.13
CA PRO A 363 43.32 -20.78 -4.28
C PRO A 363 42.99 -22.26 -4.04
N ASP A 364 42.92 -22.69 -2.79
CA ASP A 364 43.05 -24.09 -2.37
C ASP A 364 41.80 -24.64 -1.64
N ASP A 365 40.61 -24.51 -2.25
CA ASP A 365 39.68 -25.64 -2.26
C ASP A 365 38.63 -25.57 -3.38
N ARG A 366 38.46 -26.67 -4.12
CA ARG A 366 37.43 -26.83 -5.16
C ARG A 366 36.37 -27.81 -4.68
N THR A 367 35.30 -27.31 -4.05
CA THR A 367 34.22 -28.19 -3.55
C THR A 367 32.83 -27.55 -3.60
N PHE A 368 31.81 -28.40 -3.56
CA PHE A 368 30.44 -28.17 -4.01
C PHE A 368 29.50 -27.60 -2.94
N VAL A 369 28.46 -26.92 -3.41
CA VAL A 369 27.15 -26.68 -2.77
C VAL A 369 26.11 -26.85 -3.91
N HIS A 370 25.06 -27.68 -3.92
CA HIS A 370 24.21 -28.37 -2.91
C HIS A 370 22.98 -27.58 -2.44
N CYS A 371 21.87 -28.28 -2.17
CA CYS A 371 20.57 -27.68 -1.80
C CYS A 371 19.88 -28.51 -0.70
N PRO A 372 19.02 -27.93 0.16
CA PRO A 372 18.43 -28.66 1.29
C PRO A 372 17.31 -29.61 0.84
N GLY A 373 17.45 -30.90 1.17
CA GLY A 373 16.37 -31.90 1.02
C GLY A 373 16.84 -33.35 0.91
N ASP A 374 17.93 -33.61 0.18
CA ASP A 374 18.32 -34.97 -0.22
C ASP A 374 19.79 -35.27 0.11
N ASN A 375 19.99 -35.76 1.34
CA ASN A 375 20.96 -36.82 1.61
C ASN A 375 20.18 -38.14 1.66
N ASP A 376 20.75 -39.23 1.14
CA ASP A 376 20.23 -40.56 1.42
C ASP A 376 20.40 -40.95 2.90
N ASP A 377 19.79 -42.07 3.33
CA ASP A 377 19.95 -42.68 4.67
C ASP A 377 21.42 -43.04 5.03
N TYR A 378 22.35 -42.79 4.11
CA TYR A 378 23.79 -43.07 4.19
C TYR A 378 24.66 -41.80 4.05
N GLY A 379 24.07 -40.61 3.97
CA GLY A 379 24.74 -39.31 4.09
C GLY A 379 25.45 -38.79 2.85
N LYS A 380 24.89 -38.95 1.63
CA LYS A 380 25.48 -38.38 0.39
C LYS A 380 24.56 -37.42 -0.38
N PRO A 381 25.01 -36.18 -0.70
CA PRO A 381 24.22 -35.16 -1.40
C PRO A 381 24.41 -35.15 -2.93
N ARG A 382 23.51 -34.44 -3.65
CA ARG A 382 23.53 -34.24 -5.13
C ARG A 382 23.78 -32.77 -5.54
N PRO A 383 24.30 -32.48 -6.76
CA PRO A 383 24.65 -31.11 -7.19
C PRO A 383 23.69 -30.47 -8.21
N CYS A 384 23.44 -29.16 -8.07
CA CYS A 384 22.69 -28.29 -8.99
C CYS A 384 23.28 -26.86 -9.00
N PHE A 385 22.91 -26.02 -9.97
CA PHE A 385 23.28 -24.59 -10.03
C PHE A 385 22.03 -23.69 -10.15
N PHE A 386 22.06 -22.53 -9.49
CA PHE A 386 21.10 -21.43 -9.66
C PHE A 386 21.81 -20.17 -10.15
N LYS A 387 21.07 -19.27 -10.81
CA LYS A 387 21.51 -17.92 -11.18
C LYS A 387 20.33 -17.00 -11.43
N ASP A 388 20.52 -15.70 -11.21
CA ASP A 388 19.45 -14.69 -11.12
C ASP A 388 19.00 -14.16 -12.51
N ASP A 389 18.84 -15.09 -13.47
CA ASP A 389 18.34 -14.86 -14.83
C ASP A 389 17.21 -15.81 -15.25
N GLY A 390 16.63 -16.55 -14.29
CA GLY A 390 15.45 -17.39 -14.51
C GLY A 390 15.73 -18.68 -15.31
N MET A 391 16.99 -19.09 -15.40
CA MET A 391 17.45 -20.27 -16.13
C MET A 391 18.08 -21.31 -15.19
N VAL A 392 17.58 -22.55 -15.24
CA VAL A 392 18.15 -23.68 -14.48
C VAL A 392 19.20 -24.40 -15.32
N TYR A 393 20.46 -24.34 -14.91
CA TYR A 393 21.57 -25.04 -15.56
C TYR A 393 21.85 -26.39 -14.91
N VAL A 394 21.29 -27.45 -15.50
CA VAL A 394 21.40 -28.83 -15.01
C VAL A 394 22.77 -29.43 -15.40
N ALA A 395 23.53 -29.90 -14.40
CA ALA A 395 24.81 -30.56 -14.64
C ALA A 395 24.63 -31.96 -15.26
N ALA A 396 25.57 -32.35 -16.13
CA ALA A 396 25.56 -33.63 -16.84
C ALA A 396 25.66 -34.84 -15.89
N ASN A 397 24.54 -35.51 -15.61
CA ASN A 397 24.51 -36.76 -14.83
C ASN A 397 24.19 -37.98 -15.72
N PRO A 398 25.13 -38.92 -15.92
CA PRO A 398 24.89 -40.14 -16.68
C PRO A 398 23.75 -41.03 -16.15
N ASP A 399 23.44 -40.98 -14.86
CA ASP A 399 22.37 -41.80 -14.26
C ASP A 399 20.97 -41.29 -14.67
N TRP A 400 20.81 -39.97 -14.87
CA TRP A 400 19.57 -39.39 -15.39
C TRP A 400 19.31 -39.77 -16.85
N LEU A 401 20.37 -39.97 -17.65
CA LEU A 401 20.27 -40.45 -19.03
C LEU A 401 19.85 -41.93 -19.13
N GLN A 402 19.96 -42.70 -18.02
CA GLN A 402 19.55 -44.12 -17.97
C GLN A 402 18.21 -44.34 -17.24
N ASN A 403 17.73 -43.38 -16.45
CA ASN A 403 16.46 -43.50 -15.74
C ASN A 403 15.64 -42.19 -15.80
N PRO A 404 14.76 -42.01 -16.81
CA PRO A 404 13.96 -40.80 -16.96
C PRO A 404 12.91 -40.59 -15.86
N VAL A 405 12.64 -41.59 -15.01
CA VAL A 405 11.76 -41.46 -13.84
C VAL A 405 12.45 -40.70 -12.69
N LYS A 406 13.77 -40.47 -12.79
CA LYS A 406 14.58 -39.67 -11.84
C LYS A 406 15.01 -38.30 -12.40
N ALA A 407 14.46 -37.88 -13.53
CA ALA A 407 14.83 -36.61 -14.17
C ALA A 407 13.91 -35.49 -13.69
N GLU A 408 14.47 -34.49 -13.00
CA GLU A 408 13.73 -33.33 -12.50
C GLU A 408 13.11 -32.49 -13.64
N PRO A 409 11.97 -31.83 -13.40
CA PRO A 409 11.37 -30.92 -14.37
C PRO A 409 12.27 -29.70 -14.62
N VAL A 410 12.45 -29.32 -15.90
CA VAL A 410 13.36 -28.21 -16.29
C VAL A 410 12.55 -26.96 -16.62
N GLN A 411 12.91 -25.83 -16.01
CA GLN A 411 12.23 -24.55 -16.24
C GLN A 411 12.38 -24.08 -17.70
N MET A 412 11.28 -23.63 -18.31
CA MET A 412 11.26 -23.19 -19.71
C MET A 412 11.75 -21.75 -19.88
N ARG A 413 12.41 -21.43 -21.00
CA ARG A 413 12.81 -20.04 -21.34
C ARG A 413 11.55 -19.20 -21.55
N TYR A 414 11.57 -17.91 -21.21
CA TYR A 414 10.42 -17.01 -21.42
C TYR A 414 9.89 -17.01 -22.87
N VAL A 415 10.77 -17.06 -23.88
CA VAL A 415 10.42 -17.19 -25.31
C VAL A 415 9.61 -18.45 -25.65
N ASP A 416 9.70 -19.51 -24.86
CA ASP A 416 9.06 -20.80 -25.13
C ASP A 416 7.73 -20.97 -24.36
N ARG A 417 7.37 -20.03 -23.46
CA ARG A 417 6.16 -20.10 -22.63
C ARG A 417 4.97 -19.36 -23.28
N THR A 418 3.78 -19.88 -23.03
CA THR A 418 2.50 -19.24 -23.31
C THR A 418 2.08 -18.39 -22.11
N MET A 419 1.72 -17.14 -22.35
CA MET A 419 1.23 -16.22 -21.30
C MET A 419 -0.16 -16.64 -20.81
N ARG A 420 -0.34 -16.70 -19.49
CA ARG A 420 -1.63 -16.84 -18.79
C ARG A 420 -2.08 -15.44 -18.33
N PRO A 421 -3.25 -14.92 -18.77
CA PRO A 421 -3.72 -13.59 -18.37
C PRO A 421 -4.32 -13.61 -16.95
N ILE A 422 -4.19 -12.49 -16.23
CA ILE A 422 -4.96 -12.25 -14.99
C ILE A 422 -6.36 -11.75 -15.37
N VAL A 423 -7.40 -12.46 -14.94
CA VAL A 423 -8.80 -12.10 -15.24
C VAL A 423 -9.49 -11.57 -13.98
N TYR A 424 -9.54 -10.25 -13.84
CA TYR A 424 -10.26 -9.58 -12.75
C TYR A 424 -11.77 -9.59 -12.99
N TYR A 425 -12.56 -9.68 -11.92
CA TYR A 425 -14.02 -9.63 -11.96
C TYR A 425 -14.58 -8.39 -11.28
N ALA A 426 -15.37 -7.59 -12.01
CA ALA A 426 -16.11 -6.46 -11.45
C ALA A 426 -17.38 -6.93 -10.72
N ASN A 427 -17.69 -6.35 -9.55
CA ASN A 427 -18.87 -6.74 -8.77
C ASN A 427 -20.17 -6.04 -9.24
N VAL A 428 -21.31 -6.57 -8.77
CA VAL A 428 -22.67 -6.15 -9.19
C VAL A 428 -23.05 -4.71 -8.81
N LEU A 429 -22.27 -4.08 -7.95
CA LEU A 429 -22.51 -2.75 -7.40
C LEU A 429 -21.70 -1.65 -8.12
N THR A 430 -20.82 -2.02 -9.06
CA THR A 430 -20.01 -1.08 -9.86
C THR A 430 -20.92 -0.09 -10.60
N PRO A 431 -20.85 1.23 -10.33
CA PRO A 431 -21.77 2.19 -10.94
C PRO A 431 -21.53 2.38 -12.45
N ASP A 432 -22.58 2.69 -13.22
CA ASP A 432 -22.47 3.05 -14.64
C ASP A 432 -21.47 4.19 -14.90
N SER A 433 -21.30 5.13 -13.96
CA SER A 433 -20.32 6.23 -14.06
C SER A 433 -18.85 5.76 -14.00
N ILE A 434 -18.62 4.53 -13.53
CA ILE A 434 -17.30 3.91 -13.35
C ILE A 434 -17.01 2.89 -14.46
N GLY A 435 -18.03 2.20 -14.96
CA GLY A 435 -17.92 1.28 -16.07
C GLY A 435 -19.27 0.95 -16.69
N HIS A 436 -19.50 1.44 -17.91
CA HIS A 436 -20.74 1.27 -18.66
C HIS A 436 -20.56 0.36 -19.88
N TRP A 437 -21.52 -0.53 -20.12
CA TRP A 437 -21.54 -1.42 -21.28
C TRP A 437 -22.38 -0.85 -22.41
N GLU A 438 -21.79 -0.70 -23.59
CA GLU A 438 -22.57 -0.40 -24.79
C GLU A 438 -23.59 -1.52 -25.02
N LEU A 439 -24.87 -1.15 -25.19
CA LEU A 439 -25.94 -2.08 -25.52
C LEU A 439 -26.33 -1.97 -27.00
N ASP A 440 -26.57 -3.11 -27.64
CA ASP A 440 -27.14 -3.17 -28.98
C ASP A 440 -28.63 -2.77 -29.00
N ALA A 441 -29.22 -2.73 -30.20
CA ALA A 441 -30.63 -2.40 -30.38
C ALA A 441 -31.62 -3.44 -29.82
N GLN A 442 -31.14 -4.51 -29.18
CA GLN A 442 -31.91 -5.54 -28.47
C GLN A 442 -31.67 -5.49 -26.95
N GLY A 443 -30.81 -4.60 -26.46
CA GLY A 443 -30.42 -4.50 -25.04
C GLY A 443 -29.35 -5.49 -24.61
N ALA A 444 -28.60 -6.08 -25.55
CA ALA A 444 -27.47 -6.96 -25.29
C ALA A 444 -26.15 -6.17 -25.20
N PRO A 445 -25.25 -6.45 -24.25
CA PRO A 445 -23.89 -5.90 -24.28
C PRO A 445 -23.19 -6.25 -25.60
N THR A 446 -22.63 -5.23 -26.28
CA THR A 446 -21.99 -5.39 -27.61
C THR A 446 -20.64 -6.14 -27.54
N GLY A 447 -20.04 -6.21 -26.35
CA GLY A 447 -18.64 -6.56 -26.13
C GLY A 447 -17.75 -5.34 -25.85
N ASN A 448 -18.25 -4.11 -26.06
CA ASN A 448 -17.56 -2.88 -25.71
C ASN A 448 -17.99 -2.40 -24.31
N MET A 449 -17.00 -1.98 -23.52
CA MET A 449 -17.17 -1.31 -22.23
C MET A 449 -16.42 0.02 -22.26
N THR A 450 -16.94 1.00 -21.52
CA THR A 450 -16.48 2.40 -21.51
C THR A 450 -16.47 2.93 -20.08
N GLY A 451 -15.65 3.96 -19.81
CA GLY A 451 -15.58 4.63 -18.52
C GLY A 451 -14.27 4.37 -17.74
N PRO A 452 -14.11 4.99 -16.55
CA PRO A 452 -12.86 5.02 -15.79
C PRO A 452 -12.16 3.68 -15.56
N LEU A 453 -12.91 2.59 -15.37
CA LEU A 453 -12.32 1.26 -15.13
C LEU A 453 -11.57 0.69 -16.36
N MET A 454 -11.71 1.24 -17.56
CA MET A 454 -11.00 0.72 -18.74
C MET A 454 -9.53 1.13 -18.71
N ASP A 455 -9.25 2.39 -18.41
CA ASP A 455 -7.90 2.95 -18.25
C ASP A 455 -7.04 2.13 -17.28
N VAL A 456 -7.63 1.71 -16.16
CA VAL A 456 -6.99 0.87 -15.13
C VAL A 456 -6.44 -0.44 -15.73
N ILE A 457 -7.21 -1.07 -16.62
CA ILE A 457 -6.83 -2.35 -17.24
C ILE A 457 -5.78 -2.13 -18.32
N ASP A 458 -5.95 -1.11 -19.16
CA ASP A 458 -4.99 -0.80 -20.24
C ASP A 458 -3.63 -0.35 -19.70
N ASP A 459 -3.56 0.44 -18.62
CA ASP A 459 -2.28 0.84 -18.01
C ASP A 459 -1.56 -0.36 -17.38
N TRP A 460 -2.24 -1.24 -16.64
CA TRP A 460 -1.62 -2.46 -16.12
C TRP A 460 -1.24 -3.46 -17.21
N ALA A 461 -2.01 -3.56 -18.30
CA ALA A 461 -1.65 -4.36 -19.46
C ALA A 461 -0.40 -3.79 -20.16
N LYS A 462 -0.35 -2.48 -20.40
CA LYS A 462 0.80 -1.74 -20.96
C LYS A 462 2.07 -1.93 -20.12
N ALA A 463 1.96 -1.94 -18.78
CA ALA A 463 3.08 -2.20 -17.88
C ALA A 463 3.72 -3.59 -18.06
N HIS A 464 2.89 -4.62 -18.22
CA HIS A 464 3.37 -6.00 -18.44
C HIS A 464 3.77 -6.28 -19.90
N ASN A 465 3.10 -5.65 -20.87
CA ASN A 465 3.34 -5.93 -22.29
C ASN A 465 4.77 -5.53 -22.73
N GLY A 466 5.39 -4.52 -22.11
CA GLY A 466 6.76 -4.10 -22.42
C GLY A 466 7.81 -5.22 -22.36
N TRP A 467 7.86 -6.00 -21.27
CA TRP A 467 8.80 -7.13 -21.16
C TRP A 467 8.34 -8.35 -21.97
N LEU A 468 7.03 -8.56 -22.14
CA LEU A 468 6.48 -9.63 -22.99
C LEU A 468 6.91 -9.45 -24.46
N ASP A 469 6.82 -8.23 -24.99
CA ASP A 469 7.26 -7.86 -26.34
C ASP A 469 8.79 -7.94 -26.48
N PHE A 470 9.55 -7.45 -25.48
CA PHE A 470 11.02 -7.54 -25.48
C PHE A 470 11.50 -9.00 -25.49
N LEU A 471 10.96 -9.84 -24.60
CA LEU A 471 11.30 -11.28 -24.51
C LEU A 471 10.55 -12.13 -25.54
N LYS A 472 9.71 -11.55 -26.39
CA LYS A 472 8.94 -12.22 -27.46
C LYS A 472 8.16 -13.44 -26.94
N VAL A 473 7.54 -13.29 -25.78
CA VAL A 473 6.72 -14.34 -25.13
C VAL A 473 5.48 -14.61 -25.98
N SER A 474 5.03 -15.88 -26.04
CA SER A 474 3.82 -16.21 -26.79
C SER A 474 2.57 -15.69 -26.06
N ARG A 475 2.00 -14.59 -26.58
CA ARG A 475 0.65 -14.13 -26.24
C ARG A 475 -0.45 -14.84 -27.03
N LEU A 476 -0.10 -15.82 -27.88
CA LEU A 476 -1.05 -16.59 -28.68
C LEU A 476 -1.70 -17.69 -27.84
N GLY A 477 -2.99 -17.53 -27.54
CA GLY A 477 -3.78 -18.59 -26.89
C GLY A 477 -4.03 -19.80 -27.80
N ALA A 478 -4.61 -20.86 -27.23
CA ALA A 478 -4.92 -22.12 -27.92
C ALA A 478 -5.86 -21.98 -29.14
N ASP A 479 -6.56 -20.85 -29.29
CA ASP A 479 -7.39 -20.48 -30.45
C ASP A 479 -6.64 -19.65 -31.52
N GLY A 480 -5.33 -19.45 -31.37
CA GLY A 480 -4.47 -18.75 -32.34
C GLY A 480 -4.62 -17.23 -32.34
N ARG A 481 -5.14 -16.64 -31.26
CA ARG A 481 -5.31 -15.18 -31.08
C ARG A 481 -4.42 -14.63 -29.98
N GLU A 482 -3.97 -13.40 -30.18
CA GLU A 482 -3.22 -12.62 -29.20
C GLU A 482 -4.10 -12.12 -28.05
N GLN A 483 -3.56 -12.16 -26.83
CA GLN A 483 -4.22 -11.76 -25.58
C GLN A 483 -3.40 -10.67 -24.87
N GLN A 484 -4.03 -9.76 -24.13
CA GLN A 484 -3.32 -8.93 -23.14
C GLN A 484 -3.09 -9.70 -21.83
N SER A 485 -2.14 -9.21 -21.06
CA SER A 485 -1.67 -9.72 -19.76
C SER A 485 -2.68 -9.55 -18.61
N VAL A 486 -3.51 -8.51 -18.65
CA VAL A 486 -4.58 -8.24 -17.67
C VAL A 486 -5.89 -8.07 -18.44
N LEU A 487 -6.97 -8.69 -17.94
CA LEU A 487 -8.30 -8.71 -18.56
C LEU A 487 -9.38 -8.44 -17.50
N LEU A 488 -10.52 -7.89 -17.95
CA LEU A 488 -11.67 -7.61 -17.09
C LEU A 488 -12.92 -8.38 -17.51
N CYS A 489 -13.43 -9.21 -16.61
CA CYS A 489 -14.77 -9.79 -16.66
C CYS A 489 -15.78 -8.88 -15.95
N PRO A 490 -16.85 -8.44 -16.62
CA PRO A 490 -17.90 -7.65 -16.00
C PRO A 490 -18.89 -8.50 -15.19
N PHE A 491 -19.67 -7.83 -14.34
CA PHE A 491 -20.99 -8.33 -13.99
C PHE A 491 -22.03 -7.98 -15.08
N VAL A 492 -22.69 -9.00 -15.62
CA VAL A 492 -23.96 -8.85 -16.36
C VAL A 492 -24.86 -10.04 -16.01
N ALA A 493 -26.14 -9.79 -15.69
CA ALA A 493 -27.09 -10.86 -15.40
C ALA A 493 -28.44 -10.66 -16.11
N LYS A 494 -28.80 -11.60 -17.01
CA LYS A 494 -30.13 -12.25 -16.96
C LYS A 494 -30.36 -13.54 -17.76
N ASP A 495 -29.48 -13.95 -18.68
CA ASP A 495 -29.71 -15.16 -19.50
C ASP A 495 -28.53 -16.13 -19.62
N ASP A 496 -28.83 -17.43 -19.47
CA ASP A 496 -27.88 -18.52 -19.19
C ASP A 496 -27.09 -19.05 -20.41
N THR A 497 -27.11 -18.35 -21.55
CA THR A 497 -26.71 -18.91 -22.85
C THR A 497 -25.77 -18.02 -23.67
N ARG A 498 -25.06 -17.08 -23.04
CA ARG A 498 -24.17 -16.13 -23.73
C ARG A 498 -22.71 -16.39 -23.43
N THR A 499 -21.88 -16.37 -24.47
CA THR A 499 -20.42 -16.27 -24.32
C THR A 499 -20.06 -14.81 -24.06
N TRP A 500 -19.50 -14.53 -22.89
CA TRP A 500 -19.10 -13.18 -22.51
C TRP A 500 -17.78 -12.76 -23.18
N TYR A 501 -17.50 -11.45 -23.14
CA TYR A 501 -16.29 -10.83 -23.68
C TYR A 501 -15.57 -10.16 -22.52
N ALA A 502 -14.25 -10.37 -22.40
CA ALA A 502 -13.43 -9.65 -21.43
C ALA A 502 -12.68 -8.53 -22.13
N TYR A 503 -12.73 -7.33 -21.54
CA TYR A 503 -11.95 -6.20 -22.02
C TYR A 503 -10.44 -6.49 -21.93
N GLY A 504 -9.67 -5.85 -22.80
CA GLY A 504 -8.26 -6.15 -23.02
C GLY A 504 -8.01 -7.31 -24.01
N SER A 505 -9.05 -7.94 -24.58
CA SER A 505 -8.85 -9.02 -25.56
C SER A 505 -9.70 -8.90 -26.82
N ASN A 506 -9.12 -9.30 -27.96
CA ASN A 506 -9.85 -9.52 -29.21
C ASN A 506 -10.64 -10.86 -29.19
N LYS A 507 -11.20 -11.23 -28.03
CA LYS A 507 -11.70 -12.58 -27.74
C LYS A 507 -12.88 -12.59 -26.75
N GLN A 508 -13.65 -13.66 -26.82
CA GLN A 508 -14.59 -14.06 -25.77
C GLN A 508 -13.84 -14.78 -24.64
N VAL A 509 -14.08 -14.36 -23.39
CA VAL A 509 -13.70 -15.09 -22.17
C VAL A 509 -14.98 -15.42 -21.43
N ILE A 510 -15.20 -16.70 -21.12
CA ILE A 510 -16.41 -17.13 -20.42
C ILE A 510 -16.26 -16.77 -18.94
N CYS A 511 -16.73 -15.59 -18.59
CA CYS A 511 -16.81 -15.13 -17.21
C CYS A 511 -17.78 -16.00 -16.38
N GLU A 512 -17.37 -16.37 -15.17
CA GLU A 512 -18.26 -16.98 -14.16
C GLU A 512 -19.43 -16.03 -13.82
N LYS A 513 -20.64 -16.60 -13.66
CA LYS A 513 -21.89 -15.82 -13.51
C LYS A 513 -22.15 -15.32 -12.08
N ASP A 514 -21.61 -16.02 -11.09
CA ASP A 514 -21.88 -15.85 -9.66
C ASP A 514 -20.54 -15.79 -8.89
N VAL A 515 -19.67 -14.85 -9.26
CA VAL A 515 -18.49 -14.50 -8.47
C VAL A 515 -18.94 -13.62 -7.30
N ARG A 516 -18.38 -13.88 -6.12
CA ARG A 516 -18.75 -13.20 -4.87
C ARG A 516 -17.49 -12.71 -4.16
N LEU A 517 -17.61 -11.64 -3.38
CA LEU A 517 -16.52 -11.08 -2.57
C LEU A 517 -15.88 -12.18 -1.70
N GLY A 518 -14.57 -12.37 -1.81
CA GLY A 518 -13.82 -13.42 -1.11
C GLY A 518 -13.75 -14.78 -1.84
N ASP A 519 -14.26 -14.91 -3.07
CA ASP A 519 -14.10 -16.14 -3.86
C ASP A 519 -12.63 -16.37 -4.28
N LEU A 520 -11.97 -17.34 -3.64
CA LEU A 520 -10.57 -17.69 -3.87
C LEU A 520 -10.28 -18.26 -5.28
N ARG A 521 -11.27 -18.40 -6.16
CA ARG A 521 -11.06 -18.79 -7.56
C ARG A 521 -10.75 -17.60 -8.47
N PHE A 522 -11.13 -16.38 -8.10
CA PHE A 522 -11.14 -15.23 -9.00
C PHE A 522 -10.67 -13.93 -8.32
N PRO A 523 -9.64 -13.25 -8.87
CA PRO A 523 -9.32 -11.90 -8.43
C PRO A 523 -10.44 -10.93 -8.85
N GLN A 524 -10.64 -9.87 -8.07
CA GLN A 524 -11.82 -9.01 -8.18
C GLN A 524 -11.47 -7.52 -8.07
N VAL A 525 -12.30 -6.68 -8.69
CA VAL A 525 -12.38 -5.24 -8.47
C VAL A 525 -13.78 -4.94 -7.94
N VAL A 526 -13.89 -4.44 -6.72
CA VAL A 526 -15.12 -4.48 -5.92
C VAL A 526 -15.50 -3.08 -5.50
N TRP A 527 -16.60 -2.57 -6.05
CA TRP A 527 -17.25 -1.38 -5.50
C TRP A 527 -17.99 -1.73 -4.21
N VAL A 528 -17.53 -1.20 -3.09
CA VAL A 528 -18.15 -1.35 -1.77
C VAL A 528 -19.02 -0.10 -1.51
N ASP A 529 -20.28 -0.18 -1.95
CA ASP A 529 -21.24 0.93 -1.87
C ASP A 529 -21.65 1.26 -0.43
N SER A 530 -21.75 0.23 0.43
CA SER A 530 -22.18 0.35 1.82
C SER A 530 -21.27 1.30 2.63
N PRO A 531 -21.80 2.42 3.17
CA PRO A 531 -21.03 3.30 4.04
C PRO A 531 -20.70 2.57 5.35
N GLN A 532 -19.48 2.80 5.85
CA GLN A 532 -18.92 2.14 7.03
C GLN A 532 -18.10 3.13 7.84
N GLN A 533 -18.01 2.95 9.17
CA GLN A 533 -17.26 3.88 10.01
C GLN A 533 -15.73 3.65 9.98
N SER A 534 -15.25 2.44 9.70
CA SER A 534 -13.81 2.07 9.68
C SER A 534 -13.25 1.71 8.29
N SER A 535 -13.97 1.95 7.20
CA SER A 535 -13.46 1.64 5.85
C SER A 535 -12.37 2.61 5.40
N PRO A 536 -11.29 2.14 4.75
CA PRO A 536 -10.32 2.98 4.05
C PRO A 536 -10.91 3.55 2.74
N LEU A 537 -10.08 4.22 1.92
CA LEU A 537 -10.45 4.67 0.58
C LEU A 537 -10.40 3.53 -0.45
N GLY A 538 -9.36 2.69 -0.35
CA GLY A 538 -9.20 1.41 -1.06
C GLY A 538 -8.54 0.35 -0.14
N TYR A 539 -8.56 -0.92 -0.56
CA TYR A 539 -7.86 -2.02 0.11
C TYR A 539 -7.61 -3.22 -0.84
N GLY A 540 -6.35 -3.51 -1.15
CA GLY A 540 -5.85 -4.56 -2.06
C GLY A 540 -5.05 -5.70 -1.38
N PRO A 541 -5.69 -6.62 -0.63
CA PRO A 541 -5.04 -7.77 0.00
C PRO A 541 -4.42 -8.75 -1.01
N PRO A 542 -3.14 -9.15 -0.85
CA PRO A 542 -2.40 -9.90 -1.86
C PRO A 542 -2.54 -11.44 -1.79
N LEU A 543 -3.03 -12.01 -0.67
CA LEU A 543 -3.40 -13.43 -0.52
C LEU A 543 -2.50 -14.46 -1.28
N PRO A 544 -1.16 -14.44 -1.11
CA PRO A 544 -0.24 -15.43 -1.70
C PRO A 544 -0.32 -16.79 -1.01
N ASP A 545 0.18 -17.81 -1.69
CA ASP A 545 0.62 -19.06 -1.08
C ASP A 545 1.83 -18.78 -0.13
N PRO A 546 1.71 -19.06 1.18
CA PRO A 546 2.73 -18.77 2.18
C PRO A 546 3.97 -19.66 2.09
N LEU A 547 3.98 -20.68 1.22
CA LEU A 547 5.12 -21.54 0.95
C LEU A 547 5.93 -21.12 -0.28
N THR A 548 5.31 -20.44 -1.26
CA THR A 548 5.93 -20.16 -2.58
C THR A 548 5.92 -18.69 -2.99
N GLY A 549 5.02 -17.86 -2.46
CA GLY A 549 4.76 -16.52 -2.96
C GLY A 549 3.86 -16.46 -4.21
N GLU A 550 3.28 -17.56 -4.67
CA GLU A 550 2.32 -17.53 -5.79
C GLU A 550 1.04 -16.77 -5.39
N SER A 551 0.67 -15.71 -6.10
CA SER A 551 -0.63 -15.05 -5.90
C SER A 551 -1.79 -15.99 -6.27
N ILE A 552 -2.67 -16.31 -5.32
CA ILE A 552 -3.74 -17.31 -5.51
C ILE A 552 -5.08 -16.68 -5.91
N SER A 553 -5.43 -15.56 -5.28
CA SER A 553 -6.52 -14.63 -5.62
C SER A 553 -6.19 -13.28 -5.01
N MET A 554 -6.59 -12.15 -5.58
CA MET A 554 -6.29 -10.80 -5.07
C MET A 554 -7.47 -9.86 -5.36
N VAL A 555 -7.81 -8.95 -4.46
CA VAL A 555 -9.08 -8.19 -4.53
C VAL A 555 -8.86 -6.70 -4.29
N ALA A 556 -9.05 -5.86 -5.30
CA ALA A 556 -9.08 -4.40 -5.12
C ALA A 556 -10.47 -3.98 -4.62
N ASN A 557 -10.61 -3.67 -3.33
CA ASN A 557 -11.84 -3.13 -2.75
C ASN A 557 -11.78 -1.60 -2.80
N ILE A 558 -12.81 -0.95 -3.38
CA ILE A 558 -12.90 0.49 -3.54
C ILE A 558 -14.17 0.98 -2.82
N TYR A 559 -14.03 1.89 -1.85
CA TYR A 559 -15.12 2.21 -0.91
C TYR A 559 -15.88 3.46 -1.34
N GLY A 560 -17.10 3.24 -1.85
CA GLY A 560 -17.89 4.28 -2.53
C GLY A 560 -18.15 5.52 -1.68
N ALA A 561 -18.63 5.33 -0.44
CA ALA A 561 -18.91 6.44 0.47
C ALA A 561 -17.66 7.24 0.90
N ALA A 562 -16.48 6.59 0.95
CA ALA A 562 -15.21 7.26 1.24
C ALA A 562 -14.73 8.07 0.02
N LEU A 563 -14.84 7.48 -1.18
CA LEU A 563 -14.50 8.10 -2.45
C LEU A 563 -15.41 9.30 -2.76
N ASP A 564 -16.72 9.17 -2.56
CA ASP A 564 -17.71 10.25 -2.68
C ASP A 564 -17.39 11.40 -1.73
N SER A 565 -17.02 11.10 -0.48
CA SER A 565 -16.58 12.10 0.50
C SER A 565 -15.30 12.82 0.06
N TYR A 566 -14.37 12.11 -0.59
CA TYR A 566 -13.11 12.68 -1.07
C TYR A 566 -13.28 13.51 -2.36
N ALA A 567 -14.13 13.05 -3.30
CA ALA A 567 -14.50 13.81 -4.50
C ALA A 567 -15.28 15.10 -4.15
N ALA A 568 -16.16 15.05 -3.14
CA ALA A 568 -16.83 16.24 -2.62
C ALA A 568 -15.83 17.24 -1.99
N TYR A 569 -14.85 16.74 -1.22
CA TYR A 569 -13.74 17.53 -0.69
C TYR A 569 -12.90 18.17 -1.80
N ALA A 570 -12.51 17.40 -2.83
CA ALA A 570 -11.73 17.88 -3.96
C ALA A 570 -12.49 18.95 -4.77
N ARG A 571 -13.79 18.76 -5.01
CA ARG A 571 -14.67 19.78 -5.61
C ARG A 571 -14.67 21.07 -4.79
N ASP A 572 -14.78 20.97 -3.46
CA ASP A 572 -14.77 22.15 -2.58
C ASP A 572 -13.43 22.92 -2.66
N VAL A 573 -12.29 22.20 -2.77
CA VAL A 573 -10.96 22.80 -3.01
C VAL A 573 -10.92 23.50 -4.37
N VAL A 574 -11.35 22.82 -5.45
CA VAL A 574 -11.42 23.38 -6.80
C VAL A 574 -12.27 24.65 -6.83
N ARG A 575 -13.39 24.68 -6.09
CA ARG A 575 -14.26 25.85 -5.97
C ARG A 575 -13.61 26.99 -5.20
N LEU A 576 -12.98 26.73 -4.04
CA LEU A 576 -12.27 27.78 -3.28
C LEU A 576 -11.15 28.46 -4.08
N LEU A 577 -10.53 27.75 -5.03
CA LEU A 577 -9.47 28.28 -5.91
C LEU A 577 -9.99 29.08 -7.11
N THR A 578 -11.27 28.97 -7.48
CA THR A 578 -11.77 29.44 -8.79
C THR A 578 -13.16 30.12 -8.79
N ASP A 579 -13.93 30.08 -7.70
CA ASP A 579 -15.20 30.81 -7.55
C ASP A 579 -15.01 32.07 -6.68
N PRO A 580 -14.82 33.27 -7.28
CA PRO A 580 -14.63 34.51 -6.52
C PRO A 580 -15.89 34.98 -5.77
N ASN A 581 -17.03 34.28 -5.92
CA ASN A 581 -18.30 34.59 -5.27
C ASN A 581 -18.67 33.60 -4.15
N MET A 582 -17.79 32.65 -3.82
CA MET A 582 -18.09 31.62 -2.81
C MET A 582 -18.23 32.22 -1.40
N PRO A 583 -19.37 32.02 -0.69
CA PRO A 583 -19.58 32.56 0.65
C PRO A 583 -18.78 31.77 1.70
N PHE A 584 -17.62 32.30 2.06
CA PHE A 584 -16.65 31.67 2.98
C PHE A 584 -17.21 31.43 4.39
N ASP A 585 -17.94 32.40 4.95
CA ASP A 585 -18.55 32.32 6.29
C ASP A 585 -19.50 31.10 6.43
N ASP A 586 -20.34 30.83 5.43
CA ASP A 586 -21.33 29.74 5.48
C ASP A 586 -20.64 28.36 5.37
N TYR A 587 -19.55 28.28 4.61
CA TYR A 587 -18.75 27.06 4.43
C TYR A 587 -18.01 26.64 5.71
N LEU A 588 -17.55 27.61 6.52
CA LEU A 588 -16.94 27.38 7.84
C LEU A 588 -17.93 26.75 8.83
N ILE A 589 -19.15 27.29 8.88
CA ILE A 589 -20.23 26.84 9.78
C ILE A 589 -20.69 25.43 9.39
N GLY A 590 -20.73 25.14 8.08
CA GLY A 590 -21.02 23.80 7.54
C GLY A 590 -22.49 23.40 7.64
N ASP A 591 -23.40 24.36 7.78
CA ASP A 591 -24.82 24.13 7.54
C ASP A 591 -25.05 24.01 6.02
N TYR A 592 -24.88 22.78 5.53
CA TYR A 592 -25.06 22.44 4.11
C TYR A 592 -26.49 22.75 3.62
N GLN A 593 -27.47 22.77 4.53
CA GLN A 593 -28.86 23.13 4.23
C GLN A 593 -29.03 24.65 4.08
N ALA A 594 -28.33 25.45 4.90
CA ALA A 594 -28.26 26.90 4.75
C ALA A 594 -27.49 27.30 3.49
N VAL A 595 -26.34 26.68 3.18
CA VAL A 595 -25.61 26.88 1.92
C VAL A 595 -26.51 26.58 0.72
N TRP A 596 -27.20 25.43 0.73
CA TRP A 596 -28.18 25.07 -0.30
C TRP A 596 -29.31 26.09 -0.44
N THR A 597 -29.82 26.61 0.68
CA THR A 597 -30.94 27.57 0.71
C THR A 597 -30.50 28.99 0.30
N ALA A 598 -29.30 29.42 0.66
CA ALA A 598 -28.72 30.71 0.25
C ALA A 598 -28.29 30.71 -1.23
N MET A 599 -27.87 29.57 -1.77
CA MET A 599 -27.64 29.39 -3.21
C MET A 599 -28.94 29.35 -4.05
N THR A 600 -30.11 29.16 -3.42
CA THR A 600 -31.41 29.06 -4.11
C THR A 600 -32.44 30.14 -3.72
N GLY A 601 -32.13 30.97 -2.72
CA GLY A 601 -32.98 32.03 -2.19
C GLY A 601 -32.22 33.35 -2.03
N GLN A 602 -32.85 34.47 -2.36
CA GLN A 602 -32.17 35.76 -2.50
C GLN A 602 -31.56 36.30 -1.19
N GLY A 603 -30.22 36.47 -1.20
CA GLY A 603 -29.59 37.68 -0.67
C GLY A 603 -28.85 37.60 0.67
N ILE A 604 -27.55 37.27 0.61
CA ILE A 604 -26.54 37.75 1.58
C ILE A 604 -25.47 38.57 0.84
N HIS A 605 -25.90 39.52 0.00
CA HIS A 605 -25.01 40.60 -0.45
C HIS A 605 -24.93 41.66 0.66
N ASN A 606 -23.86 41.64 1.47
CA ASN A 606 -23.25 42.81 2.16
C ASN A 606 -22.19 42.46 3.25
N LYS A 607 -21.35 41.44 3.04
CA LYS A 607 -19.97 41.45 3.56
C LYS A 607 -19.03 41.43 2.36
N SER A 608 -18.49 42.59 1.97
CA SER A 608 -17.65 42.70 0.79
C SER A 608 -16.27 42.09 1.04
N LEU A 609 -15.99 40.96 0.38
CA LEU A 609 -14.64 40.39 0.27
C LEU A 609 -13.64 41.35 -0.42
N ASP A 610 -14.08 42.47 -0.99
CA ASP A 610 -13.27 43.53 -1.58
C ASP A 610 -12.09 43.99 -0.70
N SER A 611 -12.19 43.94 0.63
CA SER A 611 -11.08 44.27 1.54
C SER A 611 -9.96 43.23 1.54
N LEU A 612 -10.26 41.98 1.21
CA LEU A 612 -9.31 40.87 1.07
C LEU A 612 -8.93 40.64 -0.41
N ASN A 613 -9.89 40.71 -1.34
CA ASN A 613 -9.66 40.59 -2.79
C ASN A 613 -8.77 41.72 -3.36
N ASN A 614 -8.62 42.85 -2.64
CA ASN A 614 -7.64 43.88 -3.00
C ASN A 614 -6.18 43.46 -2.74
N ASN A 615 -5.94 42.44 -1.91
CA ASN A 615 -4.70 41.66 -2.00
C ASN A 615 -4.77 40.80 -3.26
N LYS A 616 -4.30 41.35 -4.38
CA LYS A 616 -3.91 40.56 -5.55
C LYS A 616 -3.01 39.42 -5.07
N PHE A 617 -3.41 38.17 -5.32
CA PHE A 617 -2.76 36.90 -4.93
C PHE A 617 -1.33 37.09 -4.42
N ASN A 618 -1.13 36.92 -3.12
CA ASN A 618 0.08 37.41 -2.47
C ASN A 618 1.16 36.33 -2.42
N TRP A 619 1.40 35.74 -3.60
CA TRP A 619 2.48 34.79 -3.92
C TRP A 619 3.87 35.25 -3.46
N GLN A 620 4.04 36.49 -2.97
CA GLN A 620 5.26 36.98 -2.36
C GLN A 620 5.56 36.35 -0.98
N ARG A 621 4.60 35.66 -0.33
CA ARG A 621 4.89 34.81 0.84
C ARG A 621 5.69 33.56 0.47
N THR A 622 5.46 32.98 -0.70
CA THR A 622 6.15 31.77 -1.21
C THR A 622 7.32 32.10 -2.14
N GLY A 623 7.27 33.24 -2.85
CA GLY A 623 8.22 33.63 -3.89
C GLY A 623 9.49 34.41 -3.47
N GLN A 624 9.84 34.52 -2.18
CA GLN A 624 11.08 35.19 -1.77
C GLN A 624 12.30 34.28 -1.84
N ALA A 625 13.04 34.36 -2.94
CA ALA A 625 14.34 33.71 -3.11
C ALA A 625 15.30 34.01 -1.93
N MET A 626 15.72 32.95 -1.24
CA MET A 626 16.78 32.94 -0.25
C MET A 626 18.15 32.85 -0.92
N SER A 627 18.78 34.00 -1.13
CA SER A 627 20.19 34.07 -1.54
C SER A 627 21.11 33.35 -0.53
N GLN A 628 22.27 32.88 -0.99
CA GLN A 628 23.26 32.23 -0.11
C GLN A 628 23.61 33.07 1.12
N ASP A 629 23.62 34.40 1.01
CA ASP A 629 23.86 35.32 2.14
C ASP A 629 22.69 35.42 3.12
N ARG A 630 21.46 35.06 2.73
CA ARG A 630 20.33 34.83 3.65
C ARG A 630 20.48 33.47 4.32
N ILE A 631 20.83 32.42 3.58
CA ILE A 631 21.04 31.06 4.10
C ILE A 631 22.20 31.04 5.12
N ARG A 632 23.35 31.69 4.85
CA ARG A 632 24.47 31.88 5.81
C ARG A 632 24.06 32.60 7.08
N LYS A 633 23.17 33.60 7.01
CA LYS A 633 22.66 34.31 8.21
C LYS A 633 21.75 33.41 9.03
N LEU A 634 20.91 32.59 8.39
CA LEU A 634 20.04 31.63 9.07
C LEU A 634 20.87 30.52 9.73
N PHE A 635 21.85 29.95 9.02
CA PHE A 635 22.83 28.99 9.55
C PHE A 635 23.49 29.50 10.84
N ARG A 636 24.07 30.70 10.82
CA ARG A 636 24.76 31.32 11.97
C ARG A 636 23.83 31.70 13.13
N ASN A 637 22.51 31.68 12.93
CA ASN A 637 21.52 31.91 13.99
C ASN A 637 21.02 30.60 14.63
N MET A 638 21.34 29.43 14.07
CA MET A 638 20.96 28.13 14.63
C MET A 638 22.01 27.63 15.64
N ASP A 639 21.60 27.36 16.88
CA ASP A 639 22.49 26.77 17.88
C ASP A 639 22.52 25.24 17.77
N THR A 640 23.54 24.74 17.08
CA THR A 640 23.92 23.31 17.04
C THR A 640 25.16 23.00 17.87
N SER A 641 25.63 23.94 18.71
CA SER A 641 26.85 23.76 19.51
C SER A 641 26.79 22.57 20.47
N TRP A 642 25.58 22.16 20.87
CA TRP A 642 25.30 20.98 21.68
C TRP A 642 25.56 19.64 20.98
N SER A 643 25.63 19.60 19.64
CA SER A 643 25.93 18.37 18.91
C SER A 643 27.41 18.26 18.54
N HIS A 644 28.13 19.38 18.41
CA HIS A 644 29.56 19.48 18.06
C HIS A 644 30.51 19.03 19.20
N GLY A 645 31.73 18.59 18.86
CA GLY A 645 32.74 18.15 19.84
C GLY A 645 32.45 16.80 20.50
N LEU A 646 31.57 15.98 19.91
CA LEU A 646 31.06 14.73 20.50
C LEU A 646 31.50 13.46 19.76
N ALA A 647 32.22 13.56 18.64
CA ALA A 647 32.82 12.37 18.02
C ALA A 647 33.95 11.78 18.89
N PRO A 648 33.90 10.49 19.29
CA PRO A 648 34.94 9.89 20.14
C PRO A 648 36.16 9.36 19.35
N GLU A 649 36.21 9.54 18.02
CA GLU A 649 37.34 9.14 17.16
C GLU A 649 38.02 10.33 16.46
N ALA A 650 39.25 10.07 15.98
CA ALA A 650 39.97 10.98 15.11
C ALA A 650 39.28 11.13 13.74
N PRO A 651 39.35 12.32 13.09
CA PRO A 651 38.61 12.64 11.87
C PRO A 651 38.77 11.64 10.72
N LEU A 652 37.65 11.26 10.11
CA LEU A 652 37.55 10.32 8.98
C LEU A 652 38.35 10.77 7.76
N ALA A 653 39.30 9.95 7.31
CA ALA A 653 40.00 10.20 6.05
C ALA A 653 39.09 9.91 4.85
N LEU A 654 39.04 10.84 3.88
CA LEU A 654 38.11 10.82 2.72
C LEU A 654 38.17 9.56 1.84
N GLY A 655 39.17 8.68 2.03
CA GLY A 655 39.30 7.38 1.36
C GLY A 655 39.06 6.15 2.25
N GLN A 656 38.46 6.29 3.44
CA GLN A 656 38.23 5.18 4.39
C GLN A 656 36.95 4.36 4.15
N GLY A 657 36.14 4.73 3.14
CA GLY A 657 34.98 3.94 2.73
C GLY A 657 33.78 4.02 3.66
N GLU A 658 32.70 3.35 3.24
CA GLU A 658 31.36 3.47 3.84
C GLU A 658 31.31 3.12 5.32
N ALA A 659 31.90 1.97 5.67
CA ALA A 659 31.89 1.43 7.03
C ALA A 659 32.52 2.41 8.04
N ALA A 660 33.44 3.28 7.61
CA ALA A 660 34.03 4.29 8.49
C ALA A 660 33.02 5.41 8.82
N PHE A 661 32.26 5.89 7.83
CA PHE A 661 31.20 6.89 8.05
C PHE A 661 30.05 6.32 8.89
N LYS A 662 29.51 5.14 8.52
CA LYS A 662 28.42 4.50 9.28
C LYS A 662 28.84 4.15 10.72
N ASN A 663 30.11 3.80 10.96
CA ASN A 663 30.65 3.59 12.31
C ASN A 663 30.75 4.90 13.12
N SER A 664 31.19 6.00 12.52
CA SER A 664 31.23 7.31 13.20
C SER A 664 29.82 7.82 13.53
N LEU A 665 28.86 7.69 12.61
CA LEU A 665 27.44 7.99 12.83
C LEU A 665 26.90 7.23 14.07
N ASN A 666 27.10 5.92 14.12
CA ASN A 666 26.65 5.08 15.24
C ASN A 666 27.30 5.47 16.58
N LYS A 667 28.60 5.72 16.60
CA LYS A 667 29.30 6.14 17.83
C LYS A 667 28.91 7.53 18.27
N ARG A 668 28.65 8.45 17.33
CA ARG A 668 28.16 9.79 17.65
C ARG A 668 26.76 9.73 18.24
N MET A 669 25.87 8.87 17.74
CA MET A 669 24.56 8.64 18.36
C MET A 669 24.70 8.16 19.81
N ALA A 670 25.61 7.21 20.08
CA ALA A 670 25.93 6.79 21.45
C ALA A 670 26.53 7.93 22.31
N ALA A 671 27.38 8.79 21.76
CA ALA A 671 27.93 9.96 22.47
C ALA A 671 26.86 11.04 22.74
N LEU A 672 25.92 11.24 21.82
CA LEU A 672 24.76 12.13 21.97
C LEU A 672 23.74 11.59 23.00
N GLU A 673 23.66 10.28 23.18
CA GLU A 673 22.93 9.66 24.29
C GLU A 673 23.65 9.83 25.63
N VAL A 674 24.94 9.47 25.70
CA VAL A 674 25.74 9.52 26.94
C VAL A 674 25.99 10.95 27.46
N SER A 675 26.10 11.94 26.57
CA SER A 675 26.13 13.37 26.93
C SER A 675 24.78 13.90 27.44
N GLY A 676 23.71 13.09 27.38
CA GLY A 676 22.35 13.50 27.70
C GLY A 676 21.75 14.49 26.69
N ALA A 677 22.38 14.72 25.54
CA ALA A 677 21.82 15.57 24.49
C ALA A 677 20.49 15.01 23.95
N LEU A 678 20.40 13.67 23.83
CA LEU A 678 19.18 12.98 23.39
C LEU A 678 18.19 12.62 24.50
N GLY A 679 18.60 12.66 25.78
CA GLY A 679 17.76 12.19 26.91
C GLY A 679 18.52 12.16 28.24
N ASP A 680 18.26 11.17 29.08
CA ASP A 680 18.98 10.91 30.34
C ASP A 680 19.71 9.55 30.36
N GLY A 681 19.81 8.88 29.22
CA GLY A 681 20.43 7.56 29.07
C GLY A 681 19.64 6.39 29.68
N THR A 682 18.39 6.60 30.12
CA THR A 682 17.56 5.52 30.70
C THR A 682 16.77 4.71 29.66
N GLY A 683 16.80 5.11 28.38
CA GLY A 683 16.00 4.54 27.28
C GLY A 683 14.48 4.82 27.37
N TYR A 684 13.93 5.02 28.57
CA TYR A 684 12.47 4.99 28.79
C TYR A 684 11.73 6.30 28.50
N TYR A 685 12.36 7.47 28.69
CA TYR A 685 11.67 8.79 28.59
C TYR A 685 12.51 9.92 27.97
N ALA A 686 13.24 9.63 26.89
CA ALA A 686 14.12 10.58 26.20
C ALA A 686 13.49 11.98 25.94
N GLY A 687 12.24 12.02 25.48
CA GLY A 687 11.50 13.27 25.24
C GLY A 687 11.22 14.10 26.50
N TYR A 688 10.92 13.44 27.64
CA TYR A 688 10.65 14.14 28.90
C TYR A 688 11.89 14.88 29.41
N SER A 689 13.08 14.28 29.27
CA SER A 689 14.34 14.90 29.69
C SER A 689 14.77 16.07 28.77
N ARG A 690 14.34 16.08 27.50
CA ARG A 690 14.43 17.27 26.62
C ARG A 690 13.43 18.36 27.02
N LEU A 691 12.15 18.03 27.23
CA LEU A 691 11.12 18.97 27.67
C LEU A 691 11.47 19.63 29.02
N ASN A 692 12.13 18.90 29.92
CA ASN A 692 12.62 19.46 31.18
C ASN A 692 13.66 20.59 31.01
N ARG A 693 14.41 20.64 29.89
CA ARG A 693 15.35 21.74 29.59
C ARG A 693 14.63 23.06 29.25
N LEU A 694 13.39 22.99 28.77
CA LEU A 694 12.56 24.17 28.45
C LEU A 694 11.89 24.77 29.70
N ARG A 695 11.84 24.03 30.82
CA ARG A 695 11.25 24.50 32.08
C ARG A 695 12.07 25.62 32.70
N ASN A 696 11.39 26.56 33.36
CA ASN A 696 11.98 27.76 33.96
C ASN A 696 12.64 28.70 32.93
N THR A 697 12.18 28.66 31.68
CA THR A 697 12.59 29.57 30.61
C THR A 697 11.38 30.39 30.11
N PRO A 698 11.60 31.50 29.38
CA PRO A 698 10.54 32.23 28.69
C PRO A 698 9.75 31.41 27.65
N ILE A 699 10.25 30.24 27.23
CA ILE A 699 9.50 29.32 26.36
C ILE A 699 8.38 28.63 27.15
N GLU A 700 8.63 28.25 28.42
CA GLU A 700 7.59 27.71 29.29
C GLU A 700 6.50 28.74 29.61
N ASP A 701 6.83 30.04 29.65
CA ASP A 701 5.81 31.09 29.77
C ASP A 701 4.89 31.10 28.54
N ARG A 702 5.46 31.11 27.33
CA ARG A 702 4.70 31.08 26.07
C ARG A 702 3.84 29.82 25.91
N LEU A 703 4.29 28.68 26.42
CA LEU A 703 3.54 27.42 26.39
C LEU A 703 2.39 27.36 27.42
N MET A 704 2.38 28.24 28.44
CA MET A 704 1.23 28.40 29.34
C MET A 704 0.26 29.44 28.76
N THR A 705 -0.32 29.13 27.60
CA THR A 705 -1.31 29.97 26.93
C THR A 705 -2.55 30.20 27.79
N ARG A 706 -3.38 31.16 27.38
CA ARG A 706 -4.63 31.52 28.06
C ARG A 706 -5.50 30.31 28.39
N ASP A 707 -5.61 29.37 27.47
CA ASP A 707 -6.42 28.14 27.63
C ASP A 707 -5.80 27.17 28.63
N VAL A 708 -4.47 27.04 28.67
CA VAL A 708 -3.74 26.19 29.63
C VAL A 708 -3.89 26.72 31.07
N LEU A 709 -3.89 28.05 31.23
CA LEU A 709 -4.17 28.73 32.49
C LEU A 709 -5.65 28.53 32.89
N LEU A 710 -6.60 28.78 31.99
CA LEU A 710 -8.04 28.61 32.26
C LEU A 710 -8.42 27.14 32.58
N ALA A 711 -7.87 26.16 31.86
CA ALA A 711 -8.06 24.75 32.18
C ALA A 711 -7.38 24.33 33.51
N SER A 712 -6.44 25.13 33.99
CA SER A 712 -5.84 25.00 35.33
C SER A 712 -6.54 25.84 36.40
N ALA A 713 -7.69 26.46 36.12
CA ALA A 713 -8.37 27.43 36.99
C ALA A 713 -8.50 27.00 38.46
N ALA A 714 -8.99 25.78 38.72
CA ALA A 714 -9.13 25.27 40.08
C ALA A 714 -7.78 25.12 40.83
N THR A 715 -6.68 24.91 40.10
CA THR A 715 -5.32 24.87 40.68
C THR A 715 -4.78 26.26 40.98
N LEU A 716 -5.10 27.23 40.12
CA LEU A 716 -4.71 28.64 40.29
C LEU A 716 -5.48 29.30 41.44
N GLN A 717 -6.81 29.11 41.51
CA GLN A 717 -7.64 29.58 42.63
C GLN A 717 -7.19 28.98 43.97
N ALA A 718 -6.89 27.68 44.01
CA ALA A 718 -6.35 27.02 45.20
C ALA A 718 -4.96 27.53 45.63
N ALA A 719 -4.25 28.26 44.75
CA ALA A 719 -2.99 28.94 45.03
C ALA A 719 -3.13 30.47 45.20
N GLY A 720 -4.36 31.01 45.19
CA GLY A 720 -4.63 32.44 45.39
C GLY A 720 -4.51 33.31 44.14
N TYR A 721 -4.41 32.72 42.95
CA TYR A 721 -4.41 33.43 41.67
C TYR A 721 -5.82 33.44 41.07
N ASP A 722 -6.20 34.56 40.44
CA ASP A 722 -7.42 34.65 39.64
C ASP A 722 -7.16 34.07 38.22
N PRO A 723 -7.81 32.96 37.82
CA PRO A 723 -7.64 32.38 36.49
C PRO A 723 -8.06 33.32 35.36
N GLN A 724 -8.95 34.27 35.63
CA GLN A 724 -9.42 35.21 34.61
C GLN A 724 -8.48 36.41 34.40
N THR A 725 -7.45 36.61 35.23
CA THR A 725 -6.48 37.73 35.03
C THR A 725 -5.00 37.35 35.20
N VAL A 726 -4.68 36.13 35.64
CA VAL A 726 -3.29 35.67 35.77
C VAL A 726 -2.64 35.41 34.40
N ASP A 727 -1.40 35.87 34.26
CA ASP A 727 -0.49 35.57 33.15
C ASP A 727 0.57 34.53 33.58
N ALA A 728 1.12 33.81 32.60
CA ALA A 728 2.19 32.83 32.78
C ALA A 728 3.40 33.37 33.54
N GLY A 729 3.83 34.61 33.25
CA GLY A 729 4.96 35.26 33.90
C GLY A 729 4.73 35.59 35.38
N ALA A 730 3.48 35.61 35.85
CA ALA A 730 3.14 35.78 37.26
C ALA A 730 3.27 34.49 38.11
N LEU A 731 3.53 33.34 37.47
CA LEU A 731 3.80 32.06 38.14
C LEU A 731 5.31 31.86 38.30
N PRO A 732 5.91 31.98 39.50
CA PRO A 732 7.36 32.00 39.64
C PRO A 732 8.04 30.73 39.12
N TYR A 733 9.16 30.90 38.42
CA TYR A 733 10.04 29.80 38.02
C TYR A 733 10.38 28.91 39.22
N GLY A 734 10.40 27.59 39.01
CA GLY A 734 10.63 26.57 40.04
C GLY A 734 9.47 26.33 41.03
N SER A 735 8.40 27.14 41.00
CA SER A 735 7.32 27.02 41.99
C SER A 735 6.43 25.78 41.79
N THR A 736 5.90 25.25 42.89
CA THR A 736 4.94 24.13 42.89
C THR A 736 3.57 24.47 42.31
N ILE A 737 3.24 25.76 42.11
CA ILE A 737 2.06 26.15 41.32
C ILE A 737 2.39 26.05 39.82
N ARG A 738 3.50 26.62 39.38
CA ARG A 738 3.97 26.53 37.99
C ARG A 738 4.14 25.08 37.54
N ALA A 739 4.77 24.23 38.36
CA ALA A 739 4.90 22.79 38.11
C ALA A 739 3.59 21.97 38.21
N LYS A 740 2.45 22.62 38.45
CA LYS A 740 1.10 22.04 38.37
C LYS A 740 0.24 22.68 37.27
N VAL A 741 0.78 23.64 36.51
CA VAL A 741 0.06 24.40 35.47
C VAL A 741 0.79 24.30 34.13
N SER A 742 2.13 24.30 34.14
CA SER A 742 2.98 24.16 32.96
C SER A 742 2.74 22.84 32.23
N PRO A 743 2.53 22.85 30.90
CA PRO A 743 2.33 21.64 30.12
C PRO A 743 3.58 20.75 30.15
N LEU A 744 4.78 21.35 30.15
CA LEU A 744 6.08 20.65 30.29
C LEU A 744 6.17 19.78 31.56
N THR A 745 5.33 20.04 32.57
CA THR A 745 5.22 19.24 33.80
C THR A 745 3.97 18.38 33.91
N THR A 746 2.93 18.62 33.10
CA THR A 746 1.58 18.06 33.34
C THR A 746 0.95 17.34 32.15
N LEU A 747 1.68 17.26 31.02
CA LEU A 747 1.27 16.63 29.75
C LEU A 747 0.71 15.20 29.88
N ASN A 748 1.11 14.42 30.89
CA ASN A 748 0.66 13.03 31.07
C ASN A 748 -0.79 12.89 31.58
N LEU A 749 -1.28 13.82 32.42
CA LEU A 749 -2.52 13.60 33.20
C LEU A 749 -3.46 14.81 33.28
N LYS A 750 -2.95 16.03 33.08
CA LYS A 750 -3.82 17.23 33.01
C LYS A 750 -4.23 17.58 31.59
N TYR A 751 -3.36 17.39 30.58
CA TYR A 751 -3.67 17.74 29.19
C TYR A 751 -4.98 17.08 28.73
N HIS A 752 -5.12 15.78 28.98
CA HIS A 752 -6.33 15.01 28.67
C HIS A 752 -7.58 15.48 29.44
N ARG A 753 -7.44 15.98 30.69
CA ARG A 753 -8.56 16.53 31.49
C ARG A 753 -8.92 17.97 31.11
N ALA A 754 -7.92 18.79 30.80
CA ALA A 754 -8.06 20.14 30.28
C ALA A 754 -8.82 20.13 28.94
N ILE A 755 -8.43 19.21 28.06
CA ILE A 755 -9.09 18.96 26.79
C ILE A 755 -10.50 18.42 27.00
N ASN A 756 -10.73 17.45 27.89
CA ASN A 756 -12.11 16.99 28.18
C ASN A 756 -13.02 18.06 28.83
N ASP A 757 -12.47 19.07 29.53
CA ASP A 757 -13.23 20.23 30.03
C ASP A 757 -13.46 21.29 28.92
N LEU A 758 -12.53 21.40 27.95
CA LEU A 758 -12.73 22.14 26.70
C LEU A 758 -13.78 21.47 25.81
N LYS A 759 -13.87 20.13 25.71
CA LYS A 759 -14.95 19.41 25.00
C LYS A 759 -16.32 19.89 25.45
N TYR A 760 -16.56 19.84 26.77
CA TYR A 760 -17.86 20.22 27.34
C TYR A 760 -18.25 21.67 27.05
N LYS A 761 -17.27 22.57 26.90
CA LYS A 761 -17.49 23.96 26.51
C LYS A 761 -17.65 24.11 24.99
N HIS A 762 -16.85 23.41 24.20
CA HIS A 762 -16.87 23.48 22.74
C HIS A 762 -18.14 22.87 22.14
N PHE A 763 -18.62 21.73 22.66
CA PHE A 763 -19.92 21.15 22.29
C PHE A 763 -21.10 22.08 22.66
N ALA A 764 -20.96 22.94 23.67
CA ALA A 764 -21.95 23.97 23.99
C ALA A 764 -21.87 25.21 23.06
N GLN A 765 -20.79 25.37 22.28
CA GLN A 765 -20.44 26.61 21.57
C GLN A 765 -20.49 26.52 20.02
N LYS A 766 -21.09 25.46 19.46
CA LYS A 766 -21.42 25.34 18.02
C LYS A 766 -20.30 25.69 17.02
N GLY A 767 -19.09 25.16 17.23
CA GLY A 767 -18.08 25.04 16.16
C GLY A 767 -16.99 26.11 16.10
N CYS A 768 -16.89 27.01 17.08
CA CYS A 768 -15.79 28.00 17.14
C CYS A 768 -14.44 27.35 17.53
N ILE A 769 -13.55 27.12 16.56
CA ILE A 769 -12.10 26.92 16.76
C ILE A 769 -11.35 28.04 16.02
N MET A 770 -10.15 28.38 16.53
CA MET A 770 -9.21 29.43 16.10
C MET A 770 -9.58 30.23 14.83
N TYR A 771 -9.92 31.50 15.03
CA TYR A 771 -9.63 32.51 14.02
C TYR A 771 -8.11 32.70 13.96
N THR A 772 -7.48 32.19 12.91
CA THR A 772 -6.23 32.79 12.42
C THR A 772 -6.56 34.10 11.69
N GLU A 773 -5.56 34.95 11.47
CA GLU A 773 -5.62 35.85 10.32
C GLU A 773 -5.64 34.95 9.07
N PHE A 774 -6.82 34.71 8.51
CA PHE A 774 -6.97 33.84 7.35
C PHE A 774 -6.18 34.43 6.17
N ALA A 775 -5.07 33.77 5.82
CA ALA A 775 -4.50 33.91 4.49
C ALA A 775 -5.58 33.51 3.46
N PRO A 776 -5.61 34.12 2.26
CA PRO A 776 -6.42 33.60 1.17
C PRO A 776 -6.06 32.14 0.90
N PHE A 777 -7.04 31.33 0.52
CA PHE A 777 -6.80 29.91 0.22
C PHE A 777 -6.01 29.78 -1.09
N GLU A 778 -4.69 29.77 -0.97
CA GLU A 778 -3.75 29.60 -2.07
C GLU A 778 -3.34 28.12 -2.19
N ASP A 779 -3.41 27.54 -3.39
CA ASP A 779 -2.82 26.21 -3.64
C ASP A 779 -2.20 26.13 -5.06
N PRO A 780 -0.92 26.51 -5.22
CA PRO A 780 -0.20 26.42 -6.49
C PRO A 780 -0.26 25.03 -7.13
N ALA A 781 -0.24 23.97 -6.32
CA ALA A 781 -0.26 22.57 -6.74
C ALA A 781 -1.52 22.19 -7.52
N THR A 782 -2.64 22.81 -7.17
CA THR A 782 -3.98 22.37 -7.58
C THR A 782 -4.66 23.39 -8.48
N TYR A 783 -4.21 24.65 -8.50
CA TYR A 783 -4.82 25.72 -9.30
C TYR A 783 -4.87 25.42 -10.81
N GLY A 784 -3.81 24.84 -11.40
CA GLY A 784 -3.80 24.45 -12.81
C GLY A 784 -4.88 23.42 -13.15
N VAL A 785 -5.03 22.39 -12.30
CA VAL A 785 -6.08 21.35 -12.41
C VAL A 785 -7.47 21.96 -12.20
N ALA A 786 -7.64 22.80 -11.16
CA ALA A 786 -8.90 23.46 -10.85
C ALA A 786 -9.39 24.35 -12.01
N LYS A 787 -8.48 25.14 -12.59
CA LYS A 787 -8.73 25.94 -13.80
C LYS A 787 -9.13 25.06 -14.98
N GLN A 788 -8.36 24.01 -15.28
CA GLN A 788 -8.68 23.08 -16.38
C GLN A 788 -10.05 22.42 -16.21
N LEU A 789 -10.44 22.02 -14.99
CA LEU A 789 -11.75 21.44 -14.72
C LEU A 789 -12.90 22.43 -14.97
N VAL A 790 -12.77 23.68 -14.52
CA VAL A 790 -13.78 24.72 -14.76
C VAL A 790 -13.86 25.11 -16.24
N ASP A 791 -12.72 25.23 -16.93
CA ASP A 791 -12.67 25.49 -18.38
C ASP A 791 -13.32 24.34 -19.19
N THR A 792 -13.02 23.08 -18.83
CA THR A 792 -13.49 21.88 -19.57
C THR A 792 -14.96 21.57 -19.33
N TRP A 793 -15.41 21.57 -18.06
CA TRP A 793 -16.74 21.09 -17.69
C TRP A 793 -17.79 22.21 -17.56
N CYS A 794 -17.35 23.44 -17.29
CA CYS A 794 -18.22 24.59 -17.04
C CYS A 794 -18.03 25.75 -18.05
N GLY A 795 -17.08 25.64 -18.98
CA GLY A 795 -16.83 26.67 -19.98
C GLY A 795 -16.16 27.93 -19.43
N GLY A 796 -15.49 27.84 -18.29
CA GLY A 796 -14.72 28.93 -17.67
C GLY A 796 -15.44 29.73 -16.58
N THR A 797 -16.71 29.42 -16.27
CA THR A 797 -17.45 30.07 -15.16
C THR A 797 -18.26 29.08 -14.33
N TRP A 798 -18.37 29.34 -13.02
CA TRP A 798 -19.21 28.55 -12.10
C TRP A 798 -20.72 28.83 -12.24
N ASP A 799 -21.08 29.98 -12.79
CA ASP A 799 -22.43 30.34 -13.20
C ASP A 799 -22.56 30.17 -14.71
N ASP A 800 -23.55 29.37 -15.14
CA ASP A 800 -23.92 29.09 -16.52
C ASP A 800 -25.20 29.81 -16.95
N GLY A 801 -25.82 30.56 -16.03
CA GLY A 801 -27.11 31.22 -16.21
C GLY A 801 -28.33 30.31 -16.23
N GLN A 802 -28.18 28.99 -15.98
CA GLN A 802 -29.29 28.03 -15.93
C GLN A 802 -29.95 27.94 -14.53
N GLY A 803 -29.22 28.37 -13.49
CA GLY A 803 -29.55 28.13 -12.09
C GLY A 803 -28.64 27.06 -11.52
N GLY A 804 -27.58 27.49 -10.83
CA GLY A 804 -26.39 26.67 -10.59
C GLY A 804 -26.62 25.39 -9.79
N TRP A 805 -26.20 24.27 -10.39
CA TRP A 805 -25.68 23.04 -9.75
C TRP A 805 -24.96 22.14 -10.78
N ASP A 806 -25.23 22.34 -12.09
CA ASP A 806 -24.63 21.59 -13.20
C ASP A 806 -23.09 21.57 -13.17
N CYS A 807 -22.44 22.74 -13.14
CA CYS A 807 -20.98 22.84 -13.03
C CYS A 807 -20.41 22.09 -11.79
N ALA A 808 -21.01 22.28 -10.62
CA ALA A 808 -20.56 21.66 -9.37
C ALA A 808 -20.75 20.14 -9.34
N THR A 809 -21.76 19.63 -10.06
CA THR A 809 -22.02 18.19 -10.23
C THR A 809 -21.06 17.59 -11.23
N LYS A 810 -20.84 18.22 -12.39
CA LYS A 810 -19.86 17.76 -13.38
C LYS A 810 -18.43 17.71 -12.84
N ILE A 811 -18.00 18.73 -12.10
CA ILE A 811 -16.67 18.75 -11.47
C ILE A 811 -16.57 17.65 -10.40
N TYR A 812 -17.64 17.40 -9.63
CA TYR A 812 -17.70 16.27 -8.72
C TYR A 812 -17.56 14.92 -9.44
N ASP A 813 -18.35 14.67 -10.49
CA ASP A 813 -18.34 13.42 -11.25
C ASP A 813 -16.99 13.19 -11.96
N ALA A 814 -16.36 14.25 -12.49
CA ALA A 814 -15.03 14.18 -13.08
C ALA A 814 -13.95 13.86 -12.04
N LEU A 815 -13.96 14.53 -10.89
CA LEU A 815 -13.02 14.23 -9.79
C LEU A 815 -13.24 12.82 -9.22
N ARG A 816 -14.50 12.39 -9.10
CA ARG A 816 -14.89 11.03 -8.69
C ARG A 816 -14.33 9.98 -9.65
N ALA A 817 -14.36 10.25 -10.95
CA ALA A 817 -13.76 9.39 -11.97
C ALA A 817 -12.23 9.30 -11.83
N GLU A 818 -11.51 10.43 -11.79
CA GLU A 818 -10.04 10.41 -11.69
C GLU A 818 -9.54 9.78 -10.37
N ILE A 819 -10.19 10.10 -9.24
CA ILE A 819 -9.89 9.49 -7.93
C ILE A 819 -10.16 7.97 -7.98
N TYR A 820 -11.23 7.52 -8.66
CA TYR A 820 -11.46 6.08 -8.84
C TYR A 820 -10.33 5.42 -9.63
N VAL A 821 -9.82 6.04 -10.70
CA VAL A 821 -8.71 5.46 -11.47
C VAL A 821 -7.45 5.37 -10.63
N GLY A 822 -7.05 6.47 -9.96
CA GLY A 822 -5.86 6.49 -9.09
C GLY A 822 -5.89 5.40 -8.02
N VAL A 823 -6.97 5.36 -7.22
CA VAL A 823 -7.13 4.36 -6.15
C VAL A 823 -7.21 2.94 -6.72
N THR A 824 -7.95 2.70 -7.80
CA THR A 824 -8.06 1.34 -8.36
C THR A 824 -6.75 0.85 -8.95
N ILE A 825 -5.96 1.73 -9.59
CA ILE A 825 -4.61 1.38 -10.04
C ILE A 825 -3.71 1.09 -8.83
N HIS A 826 -3.75 1.88 -7.76
CA HIS A 826 -2.99 1.66 -6.52
C HIS A 826 -3.29 0.29 -5.89
N GLU A 827 -4.57 -0.02 -5.61
CA GLU A 827 -4.95 -1.32 -5.03
C GLU A 827 -4.65 -2.48 -5.99
N MET A 828 -4.76 -2.28 -7.30
CA MET A 828 -4.32 -3.27 -8.28
C MET A 828 -2.79 -3.41 -8.32
N GLY A 829 -2.00 -2.42 -7.89
CA GLY A 829 -0.55 -2.50 -7.74
C GLY A 829 -0.13 -3.42 -6.59
N HIS A 830 -0.81 -3.35 -5.44
CA HIS A 830 -0.72 -4.38 -4.41
C HIS A 830 -1.12 -5.76 -4.97
N ASN A 831 -2.17 -5.82 -5.80
CA ASN A 831 -2.55 -7.03 -6.55
C ASN A 831 -1.62 -7.39 -7.73
N GLN A 832 -0.52 -6.67 -7.96
CA GLN A 832 0.60 -7.15 -8.80
C GLN A 832 1.82 -7.55 -7.96
N GLY A 833 1.73 -7.39 -6.64
CA GLY A 833 2.78 -7.69 -5.66
C GLY A 833 3.52 -6.47 -5.12
N LEU A 834 3.21 -5.24 -5.55
CA LEU A 834 3.96 -4.03 -5.18
C LEU A 834 3.65 -3.56 -3.75
N ARG A 835 4.69 -3.11 -3.05
CA ARG A 835 4.59 -2.29 -1.83
C ARG A 835 4.34 -0.82 -2.15
N HIS A 836 3.98 -0.05 -1.13
CA HIS A 836 4.07 1.41 -1.18
C HIS A 836 5.48 1.88 -1.55
N ASN A 837 5.58 3.03 -2.22
CA ASN A 837 6.85 3.67 -2.54
C ASN A 837 6.87 5.15 -2.16
N PHE A 838 7.19 5.43 -0.90
CA PHE A 838 7.28 6.76 -0.31
C PHE A 838 8.49 7.60 -0.77
N LYS A 839 9.07 7.29 -1.93
CA LYS A 839 10.07 8.10 -2.65
C LYS A 839 9.58 8.57 -4.02
N GLY A 840 8.33 8.27 -4.39
CA GLY A 840 7.74 8.67 -5.66
C GLY A 840 7.77 10.19 -5.87
N SER A 841 7.50 10.96 -4.81
CA SER A 841 7.52 12.43 -4.79
C SER A 841 8.94 13.06 -4.83
N TYR A 842 9.98 12.27 -4.55
CA TYR A 842 11.38 12.72 -4.39
C TYR A 842 12.28 12.36 -5.58
N ASP A 843 11.91 11.34 -6.36
CA ASP A 843 12.75 10.73 -7.40
C ASP A 843 12.75 11.53 -8.72
N ALA A 844 13.22 12.79 -8.66
CA ALA A 844 13.19 13.73 -9.78
C ALA A 844 13.98 13.28 -11.04
N MET A 845 14.84 12.27 -10.92
CA MET A 845 15.51 11.60 -12.05
C MET A 845 14.50 10.86 -12.95
N ASN A 846 13.34 10.47 -12.39
CA ASN A 846 12.34 9.62 -13.01
C ASN A 846 10.92 10.20 -12.98
N PHE A 847 10.77 11.50 -12.69
CA PHE A 847 9.56 12.28 -13.00
C PHE A 847 9.24 12.22 -14.50
N TYR A 848 8.02 12.61 -14.90
CA TYR A 848 7.58 12.61 -16.30
C TYR A 848 8.34 13.63 -17.16
N ASP A 849 8.20 13.56 -18.48
CA ASP A 849 8.98 14.40 -19.41
C ASP A 849 8.45 15.84 -19.39
N GLU A 850 7.13 15.98 -19.30
CA GLU A 850 6.38 17.22 -19.14
C GLU A 850 6.85 18.04 -17.92
N TYR A 851 7.21 17.39 -16.79
CA TYR A 851 7.80 18.09 -15.64
C TYR A 851 9.03 18.88 -16.08
N TRP A 852 9.95 18.22 -16.79
CA TRP A 852 11.23 18.80 -17.18
C TRP A 852 11.12 19.78 -18.36
N GLU A 853 10.11 19.62 -19.23
CA GLU A 853 9.76 20.58 -20.27
C GLU A 853 9.19 21.88 -19.67
N ILE A 854 8.24 21.76 -18.75
CA ILE A 854 7.63 22.91 -18.06
C ILE A 854 8.67 23.62 -17.17
N ARG A 855 9.44 22.86 -16.39
CA ARG A 855 10.42 23.37 -15.42
C ARG A 855 11.57 24.18 -16.03
N ASN A 856 11.86 23.96 -17.32
CA ASN A 856 12.93 24.64 -18.07
C ASN A 856 12.41 25.59 -19.16
N HIS A 857 11.11 25.90 -19.21
CA HIS A 857 10.51 26.65 -20.31
C HIS A 857 11.15 28.03 -20.55
N ASP A 858 11.66 28.70 -19.51
CA ASP A 858 12.37 29.98 -19.63
C ASP A 858 13.89 29.85 -19.87
N GLY A 859 14.41 28.62 -19.87
CA GLY A 859 15.83 28.29 -20.00
C GLY A 859 16.58 28.14 -18.66
N THR A 860 15.90 28.17 -17.52
CA THR A 860 16.52 28.10 -16.18
C THR A 860 15.79 27.16 -15.22
N ALA A 861 16.51 26.16 -14.68
CA ALA A 861 16.06 25.34 -13.55
C ALA A 861 17.08 25.42 -12.39
N GLY A 862 16.80 26.26 -11.39
CA GLY A 862 17.58 26.39 -10.17
C GLY A 862 16.93 25.72 -8.93
N PRO A 863 17.67 25.57 -7.82
CA PRO A 863 17.07 25.24 -6.53
C PRO A 863 15.93 26.20 -6.18
N ARG A 864 14.81 25.70 -5.62
CA ARG A 864 13.65 26.57 -5.29
C ARG A 864 13.95 27.66 -4.26
N THR A 865 15.01 27.50 -3.47
CA THR A 865 15.55 28.57 -2.63
C THR A 865 16.02 29.79 -3.44
N SER A 866 16.41 29.61 -4.70
CA SER A 866 16.90 30.68 -5.60
C SER A 866 16.00 30.93 -6.81
N ASP A 867 15.14 29.97 -7.15
CA ASP A 867 14.33 29.93 -8.38
C ASP A 867 12.88 29.49 -8.05
N PRO A 868 12.06 30.41 -7.51
CA PRO A 868 10.72 30.08 -7.01
C PRO A 868 9.75 29.69 -8.13
N ILE A 869 8.68 28.97 -7.78
CA ILE A 869 7.67 28.54 -8.76
C ILE A 869 6.98 29.73 -9.45
N THR A 870 6.85 29.64 -10.77
CA THR A 870 6.28 30.65 -11.65
C THR A 870 4.80 30.39 -11.96
N GLN A 871 4.07 31.44 -12.35
CA GLN A 871 2.69 31.32 -12.84
C GLN A 871 2.58 30.37 -14.06
N TYR A 872 3.64 30.25 -14.87
CA TYR A 872 3.68 29.33 -16.00
C TYR A 872 3.69 27.86 -15.53
N GLU A 873 4.54 27.51 -14.56
CA GLU A 873 4.60 26.16 -13.98
C GLU A 873 3.27 25.77 -13.31
N ILE A 874 2.66 26.72 -12.58
CA ILE A 874 1.35 26.55 -11.93
C ILE A 874 0.24 26.27 -12.96
N GLU A 875 0.13 27.10 -14.01
CA GLU A 875 -0.95 26.95 -15.00
C GLU A 875 -0.78 25.75 -15.93
N ASN A 876 0.46 25.25 -16.11
CA ASN A 876 0.73 24.03 -16.88
C ASN A 876 0.80 22.76 -16.02
N ARG A 877 0.33 22.80 -14.76
CA ARG A 877 0.20 21.63 -13.86
C ARG A 877 1.54 20.92 -13.56
N LEU A 878 2.64 21.66 -13.41
CA LEU A 878 3.99 21.09 -13.18
C LEU A 878 4.01 19.96 -12.16
N GLU A 879 3.31 20.14 -11.03
CA GLU A 879 3.39 19.25 -9.87
C GLU A 879 2.70 17.89 -10.07
N ASP A 880 1.74 17.78 -11.00
CA ASP A 880 1.12 16.49 -11.35
C ASP A 880 2.15 15.53 -11.96
N TYR A 881 3.15 16.09 -12.65
CA TYR A 881 4.24 15.38 -13.28
C TYR A 881 5.42 15.08 -12.33
N ALA A 882 5.33 15.49 -11.06
CA ALA A 882 6.38 15.40 -10.05
C ALA A 882 6.30 14.13 -9.17
N TYR A 883 5.86 13.01 -9.75
CA TYR A 883 5.80 11.69 -9.10
C TYR A 883 6.39 10.62 -10.01
N THR A 884 6.83 9.50 -9.43
CA THR A 884 7.37 8.35 -10.19
C THR A 884 6.63 7.04 -9.97
N SER A 885 5.76 6.93 -8.97
CA SER A 885 5.04 5.72 -8.61
C SER A 885 3.62 6.04 -8.13
N ILE A 886 2.62 5.31 -8.64
CA ILE A 886 1.25 5.33 -8.10
C ILE A 886 1.18 4.79 -6.66
N MET A 887 2.21 4.04 -6.23
CA MET A 887 2.28 3.42 -4.91
C MET A 887 2.75 4.39 -3.81
N ASP A 888 3.00 5.66 -4.14
CA ASP A 888 3.21 6.71 -3.15
C ASP A 888 1.87 7.19 -2.55
N TYR A 889 1.89 7.92 -1.43
CA TYR A 889 0.72 8.61 -0.88
C TYR A 889 0.89 10.12 -1.13
N GLY A 890 0.39 10.61 -2.25
CA GLY A 890 0.59 12.00 -2.67
C GLY A 890 0.00 13.06 -1.70
N ALA A 891 0.61 14.24 -1.69
CA ALA A 891 0.20 15.38 -0.86
C ALA A 891 -1.19 15.97 -1.20
N LYS A 892 -1.68 15.81 -2.43
CA LYS A 892 -2.84 16.54 -2.99
C LYS A 892 -3.78 15.58 -3.71
N PHE A 893 -5.04 15.98 -3.91
CA PHE A 893 -6.01 15.09 -4.58
C PHE A 893 -5.65 14.80 -6.05
N ASN A 894 -4.86 15.67 -6.68
CA ASN A 894 -4.42 15.55 -8.07
C ASN A 894 -3.11 14.76 -8.26
N SER A 895 -2.45 14.32 -7.19
CA SER A 895 -1.16 13.62 -7.28
C SER A 895 -1.23 12.31 -8.07
N ASP A 896 -2.37 11.60 -8.00
CA ASP A 896 -2.54 10.29 -8.63
C ASP A 896 -3.02 10.37 -10.09
N PHE A 897 -3.28 11.59 -10.60
CA PHE A 897 -3.93 11.80 -11.92
C PHE A 897 -3.05 11.40 -13.11
N MET A 898 -1.74 11.26 -12.91
CA MET A 898 -0.80 10.75 -13.92
C MET A 898 -0.67 9.21 -13.93
N LYS A 899 -1.40 8.51 -13.06
CA LYS A 899 -1.57 7.05 -13.05
C LYS A 899 -0.22 6.34 -12.85
N LEU A 900 0.11 5.32 -13.66
CA LEU A 900 1.37 4.59 -13.52
C LEU A 900 2.58 5.48 -13.88
N GLY A 901 3.51 5.62 -12.94
CA GLY A 901 4.77 6.33 -13.12
C GLY A 901 5.92 5.40 -13.51
N ARG A 902 7.07 6.00 -13.87
CA ARG A 902 8.25 5.29 -14.37
C ARG A 902 8.74 4.17 -13.44
N TYR A 903 8.62 4.36 -12.13
CA TYR A 903 8.97 3.35 -11.14
C TYR A 903 8.10 2.10 -11.26
N ASP A 904 6.79 2.25 -11.47
CA ASP A 904 5.85 1.12 -11.52
C ASP A 904 6.14 0.24 -12.74
N PHE A 905 6.40 0.87 -13.89
CA PHE A 905 6.91 0.20 -15.08
C PHE A 905 8.22 -0.54 -14.77
N ALA A 906 9.19 0.10 -14.11
CA ALA A 906 10.45 -0.53 -13.73
C ALA A 906 10.28 -1.70 -12.73
N ALA A 907 9.36 -1.60 -11.78
CA ALA A 907 9.06 -2.64 -10.79
C ALA A 907 8.44 -3.88 -11.44
N ILE A 908 7.43 -3.72 -12.30
CA ILE A 908 6.80 -4.83 -13.03
C ILE A 908 7.79 -5.50 -14.00
N ASN A 909 8.50 -4.69 -14.80
CA ASN A 909 9.41 -5.24 -15.80
C ASN A 909 10.64 -5.90 -15.15
N TYR A 910 11.07 -5.44 -13.96
CA TYR A 910 12.03 -6.18 -13.14
C TYR A 910 11.43 -7.45 -12.56
N GLY A 911 10.36 -7.34 -11.78
CA GLY A 911 9.80 -8.46 -11.01
C GLY A 911 9.34 -9.62 -11.89
N TYR A 912 8.66 -9.35 -13.01
CA TYR A 912 8.11 -10.38 -13.89
C TYR A 912 8.99 -10.70 -15.11
N GLY A 913 9.67 -9.70 -15.68
CA GLY A 913 10.52 -9.87 -16.87
C GLY A 913 12.01 -10.07 -16.60
N GLY A 914 12.49 -9.83 -15.38
CA GLY A 914 13.93 -9.82 -15.08
C GLY A 914 14.68 -8.66 -15.76
N MET A 915 14.00 -7.57 -16.08
CA MET A 915 14.53 -6.46 -16.89
C MET A 915 14.97 -5.26 -16.04
N ARG A 916 15.84 -4.41 -16.61
CA ARG A 916 16.28 -3.12 -16.05
C ARG A 916 16.27 -2.06 -17.13
N GLN A 917 16.07 -0.78 -16.77
CA GLN A 917 16.26 0.33 -17.70
C GLN A 917 17.68 0.90 -17.65
N VAL A 918 18.12 1.45 -18.78
CA VAL A 918 19.45 2.06 -18.99
C VAL A 918 19.31 3.35 -19.79
N PHE A 919 20.21 4.30 -19.56
CA PHE A 919 20.39 5.45 -20.46
C PHE A 919 21.09 5.01 -21.75
N ASN A 920 20.50 5.36 -22.90
CA ASN A 920 21.06 5.18 -24.24
C ASN A 920 22.26 6.12 -24.47
N THR A 921 22.15 7.37 -24.01
CA THR A 921 23.20 8.38 -24.03
C THR A 921 23.32 9.08 -22.68
N THR A 922 24.55 9.38 -22.26
CA THR A 922 24.85 10.15 -21.04
C THR A 922 25.36 11.55 -21.41
N GLY A 923 25.11 12.51 -20.53
CA GLY A 923 25.63 13.87 -20.60
C GLY A 923 27.09 13.99 -20.19
N THR A 924 27.51 15.20 -19.82
CA THR A 924 28.91 15.55 -19.58
C THR A 924 29.37 15.30 -18.14
N ASP A 925 28.51 15.46 -17.14
CA ASP A 925 28.84 15.17 -15.73
C ASP A 925 28.50 13.73 -15.37
N ILE A 926 29.35 12.82 -15.87
CA ILE A 926 29.29 11.37 -15.61
C ILE A 926 29.56 11.03 -14.13
N ASN A 927 30.17 11.94 -13.36
CA ASN A 927 30.47 11.75 -11.94
C ASN A 927 29.25 12.06 -11.07
N GLY A 928 28.48 13.09 -11.41
CA GLY A 928 27.18 13.36 -10.81
C GLY A 928 26.17 12.25 -11.05
N LEU A 929 26.10 11.69 -12.28
CA LEU A 929 25.23 10.54 -12.56
C LEU A 929 25.58 9.33 -11.67
N ARG A 930 26.88 9.06 -11.56
CA ARG A 930 27.47 8.04 -10.70
C ARG A 930 27.14 8.24 -9.23
N ALA A 931 27.25 9.46 -8.72
CA ALA A 931 26.86 9.81 -7.36
C ALA A 931 25.38 9.46 -7.07
N VAL A 932 24.48 9.76 -8.01
CA VAL A 932 23.04 9.47 -7.86
C VAL A 932 22.77 7.96 -7.89
N GLN A 933 23.54 7.16 -8.64
CA GLN A 933 23.38 5.70 -8.65
C GLN A 933 23.65 5.03 -7.29
N ASN A 934 24.54 5.58 -6.48
CA ASN A 934 24.83 5.08 -5.13
C ASN A 934 23.91 5.69 -4.04
N PHE A 935 23.10 6.71 -4.37
CA PHE A 935 22.48 7.61 -3.38
C PHE A 935 21.63 6.91 -2.30
N SER A 936 20.86 5.89 -2.69
CA SER A 936 19.89 5.22 -1.81
C SER A 936 20.52 4.42 -0.67
N GLU A 937 21.76 3.94 -0.81
CA GLU A 937 22.38 3.01 0.15
C GLU A 937 22.82 3.70 1.48
N TRP A 938 22.73 5.04 1.57
CA TRP A 938 23.42 5.83 2.59
C TRP A 938 22.53 6.67 3.52
N GLY A 939 21.30 7.02 3.11
CA GLY A 939 20.38 7.85 3.90
C GLY A 939 20.73 9.35 3.98
N TRP A 940 21.42 9.88 2.96
CA TRP A 940 21.82 11.30 2.89
C TRP A 940 20.66 12.17 2.33
N PRO A 941 20.66 13.50 2.54
CA PRO A 941 19.65 14.39 1.95
C PRO A 941 19.74 14.48 0.42
N THR A 942 20.94 14.40 -0.16
CA THR A 942 21.15 14.22 -1.60
C THR A 942 22.49 13.50 -1.86
N ALA A 943 22.67 13.04 -3.10
CA ALA A 943 23.88 12.41 -3.60
C ALA A 943 25.11 13.34 -3.55
N MET A 944 26.32 12.79 -3.61
CA MET A 944 27.56 13.57 -3.59
C MET A 944 28.65 13.05 -4.52
N ILE A 945 29.49 13.98 -4.96
CA ILE A 945 30.78 13.70 -5.58
C ILE A 945 31.87 13.86 -4.52
N PHE A 946 32.55 12.76 -4.19
CA PHE A 946 33.75 12.78 -3.35
C PHE A 946 35.00 12.95 -4.23
N SER A 947 35.66 14.11 -4.16
CA SER A 947 36.85 14.42 -4.98
C SER A 947 38.03 14.89 -4.11
N SER A 948 38.81 15.89 -4.55
CA SER A 948 39.68 16.68 -3.65
C SER A 948 38.88 17.55 -2.66
N THR A 949 37.58 17.70 -2.91
CA THR A 949 36.56 18.36 -2.09
C THR A 949 35.28 17.52 -2.12
N ILE A 950 34.39 17.66 -1.14
CA ILE A 950 33.04 17.07 -1.21
C ILE A 950 32.10 18.10 -1.86
N GLU A 951 31.23 17.60 -2.74
CA GLU A 951 30.27 18.40 -3.49
C GLU A 951 28.91 17.68 -3.46
N ALA A 952 27.85 18.40 -3.08
CA ALA A 952 26.49 17.85 -3.10
C ALA A 952 25.86 18.03 -4.48
N VAL A 953 25.05 17.05 -4.89
CA VAL A 953 24.40 17.00 -6.18
C VAL A 953 22.95 17.45 -6.04
N HIS A 954 22.67 18.71 -6.36
CA HIS A 954 21.28 19.21 -6.41
C HIS A 954 20.49 18.58 -7.57
N TYR A 955 19.20 18.27 -7.37
CA TYR A 955 18.39 17.53 -8.36
C TYR A 955 18.30 18.24 -9.73
N THR A 956 18.29 19.57 -9.73
CA THR A 956 18.29 20.39 -10.97
C THR A 956 19.52 20.19 -11.85
N ARG A 957 20.58 19.55 -11.34
CA ARG A 957 21.75 19.16 -12.15
C ARG A 957 21.51 17.91 -12.99
N PHE A 958 20.47 17.11 -12.73
CA PHE A 958 20.27 15.79 -13.35
C PHE A 958 20.23 15.84 -14.89
N GLN A 959 19.73 16.92 -15.50
CA GLN A 959 19.74 17.08 -16.97
C GLN A 959 21.15 17.25 -17.58
N ASN A 960 22.18 17.58 -16.77
CA ASN A 960 23.58 17.57 -17.21
C ASN A 960 24.17 16.14 -17.26
N PHE A 961 23.48 15.17 -16.65
CA PHE A 961 23.95 13.79 -16.44
C PHE A 961 23.48 12.86 -17.56
N ALA A 962 22.27 13.09 -18.05
CA ALA A 962 21.68 12.45 -19.22
C ALA A 962 20.50 13.30 -19.73
N ASN A 963 20.08 13.07 -20.97
CA ASN A 963 18.71 13.41 -21.33
C ASN A 963 17.78 12.49 -20.49
N LEU A 964 16.89 13.08 -19.69
CA LEU A 964 16.04 12.32 -18.76
C LEU A 964 14.82 11.70 -19.45
N SER A 965 14.51 12.09 -20.70
CA SER A 965 13.29 11.71 -21.40
C SER A 965 13.18 10.21 -21.72
N GLU A 966 11.95 9.70 -21.94
CA GLU A 966 11.73 8.25 -22.16
C GLU A 966 12.46 7.76 -23.42
N SER A 967 12.56 8.64 -24.43
CA SER A 967 13.30 8.39 -25.66
C SER A 967 14.80 8.10 -25.47
N ASN A 968 15.39 8.48 -24.33
CA ASN A 968 16.77 8.16 -23.97
C ASN A 968 16.88 6.90 -23.07
N ARG A 969 15.79 6.21 -22.78
CA ARG A 969 15.75 5.00 -21.95
C ARG A 969 15.65 3.74 -22.81
N SER A 970 16.21 2.62 -22.34
CA SER A 970 16.06 1.30 -22.99
C SER A 970 16.10 0.17 -21.98
N TRP A 971 15.35 -0.90 -22.25
CA TRP A 971 15.34 -2.12 -21.45
C TRP A 971 16.50 -3.05 -21.80
N VAL A 972 17.11 -3.65 -20.76
CA VAL A 972 18.12 -4.73 -20.88
C VAL A 972 17.84 -5.82 -19.82
N PRO A 973 18.23 -7.09 -20.06
CA PRO A 973 18.21 -8.12 -19.03
C PRO A 973 19.04 -7.76 -17.79
N ASN A 974 18.56 -8.09 -16.60
CA ASN A 974 19.25 -7.82 -15.33
C ASN A 974 20.65 -8.46 -15.25
N ASN A 975 20.86 -9.61 -15.88
CA ASN A 975 22.18 -10.27 -15.94
C ASN A 975 23.19 -9.59 -16.90
N TRP A 976 22.82 -8.49 -17.57
CA TRP A 976 23.74 -7.59 -18.27
C TRP A 976 24.23 -6.45 -17.35
N ILE A 977 23.58 -6.19 -16.21
CA ILE A 977 24.10 -5.25 -15.22
C ILE A 977 25.39 -5.83 -14.64
N VAL A 978 26.46 -5.02 -14.61
CA VAL A 978 27.68 -5.40 -13.92
C VAL A 978 28.01 -4.39 -12.82
N TYR A 979 28.06 -4.92 -11.61
CA TYR A 979 28.45 -4.25 -10.38
C TYR A 979 29.98 -4.07 -10.33
N SER A 980 30.52 -3.32 -9.36
CA SER A 980 31.94 -2.96 -9.27
C SER A 980 32.38 -2.86 -7.81
N GLU A 981 32.28 -3.99 -7.09
CA GLU A 981 32.59 -4.14 -5.67
C GLU A 981 33.86 -3.39 -5.24
N SER A 982 33.68 -2.35 -4.42
CA SER A 982 34.77 -1.48 -3.96
C SER A 982 34.38 -0.76 -2.66
N ASN A 983 35.18 -0.96 -1.61
CA ASN A 983 34.97 -0.34 -0.29
C ASN A 983 35.42 1.14 -0.22
N ASP A 984 35.04 1.96 -1.21
CA ASP A 984 35.47 3.36 -1.35
C ASP A 984 34.26 4.28 -1.60
N LEU A 985 34.16 5.38 -0.86
CA LEU A 985 33.12 6.42 -1.00
C LEU A 985 32.96 6.94 -2.44
N ARG A 986 34.00 6.78 -3.26
CA ARG A 986 34.16 7.35 -4.60
C ARG A 986 33.83 6.40 -5.75
N VAL A 987 33.50 5.14 -5.47
CA VAL A 987 33.34 4.10 -6.51
C VAL A 987 31.89 3.64 -6.60
N THR A 988 31.41 3.44 -7.83
CA THR A 988 30.00 3.19 -8.14
C THR A 988 29.73 1.77 -8.56
N ASP A 989 28.73 1.16 -7.92
CA ASP A 989 28.40 -0.25 -8.08
C ASP A 989 27.47 -0.52 -9.29
N ALA A 990 27.69 0.15 -10.42
CA ALA A 990 27.00 -0.17 -11.70
C ALA A 990 27.72 0.42 -12.93
N SER A 991 28.19 -0.43 -13.85
CA SER A 991 28.42 -0.03 -15.24
C SER A 991 28.20 -1.19 -16.21
N LEU A 992 27.34 -0.94 -17.21
CA LEU A 992 26.66 -2.00 -17.94
C LEU A 992 27.48 -2.59 -19.08
N ASP A 993 28.36 -1.79 -19.69
CA ASP A 993 28.93 -2.12 -20.98
C ASP A 993 30.45 -2.02 -21.00
N THR A 994 31.11 -3.16 -21.27
CA THR A 994 32.56 -3.21 -21.48
C THR A 994 32.99 -2.63 -22.83
N ALA A 995 32.05 -2.37 -23.75
CA ALA A 995 32.33 -1.98 -25.13
C ALA A 995 32.51 -0.46 -25.37
N GLY A 996 32.75 0.33 -24.31
CA GLY A 996 33.20 1.73 -24.42
C GLY A 996 32.10 2.77 -24.24
N THR A 997 32.49 3.92 -23.68
CA THR A 997 31.64 5.08 -23.28
C THR A 997 30.50 4.83 -22.30
N GLY A 998 29.94 3.62 -22.24
CA GLY A 998 29.18 3.09 -21.10
C GLY A 998 27.74 3.58 -20.99
N ARG A 999 26.78 2.75 -21.44
CA ARG A 999 25.39 2.85 -20.98
C ARG A 999 25.35 2.67 -19.46
N LEU A 1000 24.56 3.47 -18.77
CA LEU A 1000 24.42 3.42 -17.31
C LEU A 1000 23.00 3.00 -16.92
N MET A 1001 22.90 2.17 -15.87
CA MET A 1001 21.63 1.76 -15.28
C MET A 1001 20.90 2.99 -14.72
N ILE A 1002 19.60 3.10 -14.95
CA ILE A 1002 18.78 4.17 -14.37
C ILE A 1002 18.55 3.86 -12.88
N PRO A 1003 18.95 4.75 -11.96
CA PRO A 1003 18.65 4.59 -10.54
C PRO A 1003 17.19 4.97 -10.30
N TYR A 1004 16.46 4.10 -9.62
CA TYR A 1004 15.06 4.30 -9.22
C TYR A 1004 14.97 4.45 -7.70
N GLY A 1005 14.21 5.44 -7.23
CA GLY A 1005 13.98 5.67 -5.80
C GLY A 1005 12.98 4.67 -5.22
N HIS A 1006 13.36 3.99 -4.13
CA HIS A 1006 12.42 3.17 -3.35
C HIS A 1006 12.46 3.43 -1.84
N CYS A 1007 11.29 3.41 -1.20
CA CYS A 1007 11.13 3.31 0.25
C CYS A 1007 9.77 2.70 0.64
N SER A 1008 9.77 1.60 1.39
CA SER A 1008 8.54 0.89 1.83
C SER A 1008 8.00 1.38 3.19
N ASP A 1009 6.86 0.82 3.60
CA ASP A 1009 6.20 1.00 4.90
C ASP A 1009 7.13 0.96 6.10
N GLU A 1010 8.06 -0.01 6.12
CA GLU A 1010 8.98 -0.28 7.22
C GLU A 1010 10.06 0.81 7.39
N PHE A 1011 10.34 1.56 6.32
CA PHE A 1011 11.36 2.61 6.28
C PHE A 1011 10.79 4.03 6.27
N ARG A 1012 9.47 4.17 6.23
CA ARG A 1012 8.71 5.42 6.34
C ARG A 1012 9.20 6.29 7.51
N GLN A 1013 9.61 7.52 7.23
CA GLN A 1013 10.23 8.48 8.18
C GLN A 1013 11.56 8.03 8.83
N SER A 1014 12.16 6.90 8.42
CA SER A 1014 13.52 6.49 8.86
C SER A 1014 14.65 7.01 7.96
N GLN A 1015 14.29 7.53 6.79
CA GLN A 1015 15.18 8.11 5.80
C GLN A 1015 14.65 9.48 5.38
N LEU A 1016 15.57 10.40 5.05
CA LEU A 1016 15.22 11.68 4.45
C LEU A 1016 14.63 11.47 3.06
N GLY A 1017 13.59 12.24 2.69
CA GLY A 1017 12.85 12.03 1.44
C GLY A 1017 12.12 10.68 1.38
N CYS A 1018 11.67 10.14 2.53
CA CYS A 1018 10.83 8.95 2.60
C CYS A 1018 9.62 9.19 3.52
N ASN A 1019 8.57 9.82 3.00
CA ASN A 1019 7.38 10.17 3.79
C ASN A 1019 6.09 9.96 3.00
N TYR A 1020 4.98 10.05 3.72
CA TYR A 1020 3.62 9.89 3.20
C TYR A 1020 2.89 11.24 3.31
N PHE A 1021 2.07 11.55 2.32
CA PHE A 1021 1.43 12.86 2.12
C PHE A 1021 2.43 14.03 1.96
N ASP A 1022 3.60 13.76 1.36
CA ASP A 1022 4.58 14.79 1.00
C ASP A 1022 4.65 15.02 -0.53
N LYS A 1023 5.47 15.99 -0.95
CA LYS A 1023 5.72 16.36 -2.34
C LYS A 1023 6.95 17.26 -2.43
N GLY A 1024 7.96 16.87 -3.20
CA GLY A 1024 9.04 17.78 -3.59
C GLY A 1024 10.36 17.09 -3.93
N ALA A 1025 11.03 17.58 -4.97
CA ALA A 1025 12.29 17.05 -5.47
C ALA A 1025 13.51 17.27 -4.54
N ASP A 1026 13.35 18.03 -3.46
CA ASP A 1026 14.31 18.18 -2.37
C ASP A 1026 13.61 18.39 -1.01
N LEU A 1027 14.40 18.38 0.07
CA LEU A 1027 13.89 18.55 1.44
C LEU A 1027 13.33 19.96 1.72
N TYR A 1028 13.70 20.99 0.94
CA TYR A 1028 13.08 22.31 1.03
C TYR A 1028 11.70 22.31 0.41
N GLU A 1029 11.51 21.73 -0.77
CA GLU A 1029 10.20 21.61 -1.43
C GLU A 1029 9.21 20.76 -0.61
N ILE A 1030 9.66 19.66 -0.01
CA ILE A 1030 8.84 18.88 0.95
C ILE A 1030 8.46 19.75 2.16
N SER A 1031 9.44 20.38 2.81
CA SER A 1031 9.18 21.14 4.05
C SER A 1031 8.27 22.35 3.81
N LYS A 1032 8.44 23.01 2.67
CA LYS A 1032 7.61 24.12 2.20
C LYS A 1032 6.19 23.67 1.90
N THR A 1033 6.02 22.51 1.24
CA THR A 1033 4.68 21.98 0.94
C THR A 1033 3.94 21.57 2.22
N LEU A 1034 4.63 21.01 3.23
CA LEU A 1034 4.04 20.66 4.52
C LEU A 1034 3.62 21.89 5.34
N GLU A 1035 4.42 22.97 5.28
CA GLU A 1035 4.07 24.29 5.82
C GLU A 1035 2.79 24.85 5.15
N GLU A 1036 2.76 24.88 3.82
CA GLU A 1036 1.62 25.37 3.03
C GLU A 1036 0.35 24.52 3.23
N MET A 1037 0.48 23.20 3.30
CA MET A 1037 -0.66 22.32 3.59
C MET A 1037 -1.17 22.50 5.01
N TYR A 1038 -0.31 22.75 6.01
CA TYR A 1038 -0.74 23.01 7.37
C TYR A 1038 -1.52 24.35 7.46
N GLU A 1039 -1.02 25.41 6.83
CA GLU A 1039 -1.65 26.74 6.89
C GLU A 1039 -2.90 26.85 6.01
N ASN A 1040 -2.86 26.34 4.76
CA ASN A 1040 -3.94 26.58 3.80
C ASN A 1040 -5.08 25.57 3.97
N TYR A 1041 -4.78 24.29 4.28
CA TYR A 1041 -5.81 23.28 4.58
C TYR A 1041 -6.26 23.29 6.05
N TYR A 1042 -5.86 24.29 6.82
CA TYR A 1042 -6.33 24.54 8.18
C TYR A 1042 -7.87 24.53 8.24
N ILE A 1043 -8.55 25.15 7.28
CA ILE A 1043 -10.03 25.19 7.19
C ILE A 1043 -10.67 23.79 7.06
N PHE A 1044 -10.03 22.87 6.35
CA PHE A 1044 -10.53 21.50 6.16
C PHE A 1044 -10.27 20.60 7.37
N ASN A 1045 -9.11 20.80 8.00
CA ASN A 1045 -8.61 19.98 9.08
C ASN A 1045 -9.16 20.38 10.45
N ASN A 1046 -9.27 21.68 10.71
CA ASN A 1046 -9.38 22.26 12.05
C ASN A 1046 -10.75 22.89 12.33
N PHE A 1047 -11.73 22.69 11.45
CA PHE A 1047 -13.14 23.06 11.66
C PHE A 1047 -14.08 21.86 11.52
N SER A 1048 -15.18 21.87 12.28
CA SER A 1048 -16.18 20.81 12.25
C SER A 1048 -16.88 20.69 10.89
N ARG A 1049 -17.17 21.83 10.23
CA ARG A 1049 -17.98 21.88 9.00
C ARG A 1049 -19.27 21.05 9.11
N GLY A 1050 -20.00 21.20 10.23
CA GLY A 1050 -21.23 20.45 10.52
C GLY A 1050 -21.06 18.95 10.82
N ARG A 1051 -19.86 18.37 10.70
CA ARG A 1051 -19.60 16.93 10.90
C ARG A 1051 -19.77 16.55 12.38
N TYR A 1052 -20.84 15.82 12.69
CA TYR A 1052 -21.23 15.45 14.07
C TYR A 1052 -20.11 14.80 14.89
N THR A 1053 -19.34 13.88 14.31
CA THR A 1053 -18.26 13.11 14.96
C THR A 1053 -16.92 13.86 15.04
N TRP A 1054 -16.80 15.05 14.45
CA TRP A 1054 -15.54 15.79 14.44
C TRP A 1054 -15.25 16.37 15.84
N GLY A 1055 -13.99 16.24 16.30
CA GLY A 1055 -13.57 16.68 17.63
C GLY A 1055 -13.96 15.76 18.80
N TRP A 1056 -14.61 14.61 18.55
CA TRP A 1056 -14.87 13.62 19.61
C TRP A 1056 -13.57 12.98 20.12
N ASP A 1057 -12.62 12.81 19.20
CA ASP A 1057 -11.29 12.26 19.44
C ASP A 1057 -10.19 13.28 19.08
N GLU A 1058 -9.65 13.99 20.09
CA GLU A 1058 -8.42 14.75 19.88
C GLU A 1058 -7.17 13.87 19.80
N GLY A 1059 -7.25 12.59 20.17
CA GLY A 1059 -6.19 11.61 19.90
C GLY A 1059 -5.99 11.48 18.39
N ALA A 1060 -7.04 11.13 17.64
CA ALA A 1060 -7.01 11.11 16.17
C ALA A 1060 -6.69 12.49 15.56
N TYR A 1061 -7.24 13.59 16.09
CA TYR A 1061 -6.90 14.94 15.60
C TYR A 1061 -5.41 15.26 15.78
N MET A 1062 -4.89 15.12 17.00
CA MET A 1062 -3.49 15.43 17.32
C MET A 1062 -2.53 14.46 16.66
N SER A 1063 -2.87 13.16 16.57
CA SER A 1063 -2.07 12.16 15.86
C SER A 1063 -2.01 12.45 14.36
N ARG A 1064 -3.10 12.95 13.75
CA ARG A 1064 -3.11 13.38 12.35
C ARG A 1064 -2.30 14.66 12.15
N ILE A 1065 -2.42 15.66 13.04
CA ILE A 1065 -1.64 16.90 12.93
C ILE A 1065 -0.14 16.62 13.15
N ALA A 1066 0.24 15.84 14.16
CA ALA A 1066 1.62 15.43 14.38
C ALA A 1066 2.16 14.59 13.22
N GLY A 1067 1.53 13.46 12.92
CA GLY A 1067 1.99 12.51 11.91
C GLY A 1067 2.09 13.10 10.50
N ARG A 1068 1.11 13.92 10.08
CA ARG A 1068 1.08 14.52 8.74
C ARG A 1068 1.89 15.81 8.62
N TYR A 1069 1.93 16.68 9.66
CA TYR A 1069 2.49 18.03 9.51
C TYR A 1069 3.71 18.34 10.38
N PHE A 1070 3.96 17.62 11.49
CA PHE A 1070 5.06 17.96 12.41
C PHE A 1070 6.16 16.91 12.48
N ASP A 1071 5.85 15.61 12.31
CA ASP A 1071 6.83 14.53 12.44
C ASP A 1071 7.88 14.56 11.31
N VAL A 1072 7.48 14.86 10.07
CA VAL A 1072 8.41 14.99 8.93
C VAL A 1072 9.32 16.23 9.07
N PRO A 1073 8.82 17.45 9.35
CA PRO A 1073 9.69 18.60 9.66
C PRO A 1073 10.60 18.38 10.88
N GLN A 1074 10.10 17.72 11.93
CA GLN A 1074 10.90 17.34 13.09
C GLN A 1074 12.04 16.39 12.69
N ASN A 1075 11.77 15.41 11.83
CA ASN A 1075 12.78 14.48 11.32
C ASN A 1075 13.88 15.24 10.56
N HIS A 1076 13.50 16.09 9.60
CA HIS A 1076 14.43 16.91 8.81
C HIS A 1076 15.38 17.74 9.70
N ALA A 1077 14.85 18.36 10.77
CA ALA A 1077 15.65 19.13 11.72
C ALA A 1077 16.54 18.26 12.64
N GLN A 1078 16.10 17.05 13.02
CA GLN A 1078 16.88 16.14 13.86
C GLN A 1078 18.09 15.54 13.10
N TYR A 1079 17.88 15.10 11.86
CA TYR A 1079 18.98 14.62 11.00
C TYR A 1079 19.96 15.76 10.69
N TYR A 1080 19.47 17.00 10.49
CA TYR A 1080 20.32 18.16 10.23
C TYR A 1080 21.34 18.40 11.35
N ALA A 1081 20.88 18.45 12.61
CA ALA A 1081 21.75 18.67 13.76
C ALA A 1081 22.76 17.53 14.00
N LEU A 1082 22.41 16.30 13.60
CA LEU A 1082 23.29 15.12 13.64
C LEU A 1082 24.37 15.20 12.56
N TYR A 1083 23.98 15.42 11.30
CA TYR A 1083 24.90 15.48 10.15
C TYR A 1083 25.82 16.70 10.22
N LEU A 1084 25.34 17.87 10.60
CA LEU A 1084 26.17 19.07 10.77
C LEU A 1084 27.30 18.84 11.80
N GLY A 1085 26.99 18.22 12.94
CA GLY A 1085 28.00 17.87 13.93
C GLY A 1085 29.04 16.86 13.40
N ILE A 1086 28.62 15.85 12.65
CA ILE A 1086 29.55 14.90 11.99
C ILE A 1086 30.46 15.66 11.02
N PHE A 1087 29.89 16.57 10.22
CA PHE A 1087 30.66 17.36 9.27
C PHE A 1087 31.68 18.26 9.96
N GLN A 1088 31.33 18.91 11.08
CA GLN A 1088 32.25 19.73 11.87
C GLN A 1088 33.39 18.91 12.51
N ASP A 1089 33.08 17.80 13.20
CA ASP A 1089 34.10 17.03 13.92
C ASP A 1089 34.98 16.13 13.02
N GLN A 1090 34.41 15.54 11.96
CA GLN A 1090 35.02 14.39 11.27
C GLN A 1090 35.47 14.67 9.84
N ILE A 1091 34.87 15.65 9.16
CA ILE A 1091 35.12 15.93 7.73
C ILE A 1091 35.81 17.29 7.56
N GLY A 1092 35.25 18.32 8.19
CA GLY A 1092 35.75 19.69 8.21
C GLY A 1092 37.26 19.82 8.48
N PRO A 1093 37.86 19.10 9.47
CA PRO A 1093 39.29 19.20 9.77
C PRO A 1093 40.21 18.81 8.61
N GLN A 1094 39.70 18.17 7.56
CA GLN A 1094 40.45 17.80 6.35
C GLN A 1094 40.20 18.74 5.16
N LEU A 1095 39.14 19.54 5.19
CA LEU A 1095 38.68 20.36 4.05
C LEU A 1095 38.69 21.87 4.30
N GLY A 1096 39.00 22.33 5.53
CA GLY A 1096 39.17 23.76 5.86
C GLY A 1096 38.64 24.20 7.22
N GLY A 1097 38.17 23.25 8.04
CA GLY A 1097 37.48 23.51 9.30
C GLY A 1097 36.05 24.03 9.09
N ASP A 1098 35.51 24.65 10.13
CA ASP A 1098 34.10 25.10 10.18
C ASP A 1098 33.71 26.06 9.06
N LEU A 1099 34.66 26.81 8.48
CA LEU A 1099 34.41 27.69 7.34
C LEU A 1099 34.00 26.91 6.09
N TRP A 1100 34.67 25.79 5.80
CA TRP A 1100 34.28 24.92 4.69
C TRP A 1100 32.93 24.25 4.97
N VAL A 1101 32.65 23.92 6.23
CA VAL A 1101 31.36 23.34 6.62
C VAL A 1101 30.23 24.37 6.50
N GLU A 1102 30.42 25.63 6.88
CA GLU A 1102 29.45 26.70 6.63
C GLU A 1102 29.20 26.86 5.12
N ASP A 1103 30.25 26.96 4.30
CA ASP A 1103 30.08 27.11 2.85
C ASP A 1103 29.34 25.91 2.24
N PHE A 1104 29.70 24.68 2.62
CA PHE A 1104 29.00 23.47 2.17
C PHE A 1104 27.55 23.41 2.65
N PHE A 1105 27.24 23.78 3.90
CA PHE A 1105 25.86 23.79 4.39
C PHE A 1105 25.03 25.00 3.89
N THR A 1106 25.63 25.97 3.18
CA THR A 1106 24.91 27.17 2.75
C THR A 1106 24.86 27.38 1.23
N ASP A 1107 25.75 26.77 0.44
CA ASP A 1107 25.60 26.68 -1.03
C ASP A 1107 24.36 25.85 -1.41
N PRO A 1108 23.36 26.43 -2.12
CA PRO A 1108 22.14 25.70 -2.50
C PRO A 1108 22.27 24.82 -3.75
N VAL A 1109 23.36 24.91 -4.52
CA VAL A 1109 23.57 24.20 -5.81
C VAL A 1109 24.60 23.07 -5.70
N ASN A 1110 25.67 23.30 -4.94
CA ASN A 1110 26.81 22.39 -4.78
C ASN A 1110 26.97 21.90 -3.33
N GLY A 1111 26.02 22.24 -2.46
CA GLY A 1111 26.01 21.96 -1.04
C GLY A 1111 24.60 21.71 -0.52
N TRP A 1112 24.40 21.89 0.78
CA TRP A 1112 23.15 21.66 1.51
C TRP A 1112 22.44 22.94 1.93
N GLY A 1113 22.64 24.03 1.18
CA GLY A 1113 21.92 25.28 1.37
C GLY A 1113 20.40 25.12 1.32
N PHE A 1114 19.89 24.22 0.48
CA PHE A 1114 18.47 23.85 0.44
C PHE A 1114 18.00 23.25 1.78
N TRP A 1115 18.74 22.31 2.37
CA TRP A 1115 18.39 21.70 3.65
C TRP A 1115 18.49 22.70 4.83
N THR A 1116 19.48 23.58 4.82
CA THR A 1116 19.60 24.68 5.78
C THR A 1116 18.43 25.67 5.67
N ALA A 1117 18.00 26.00 4.45
CA ALA A 1117 16.81 26.81 4.21
C ALA A 1117 15.53 26.11 4.71
N ALA A 1118 15.39 24.81 4.44
CA ALA A 1118 14.27 23.99 4.91
C ALA A 1118 14.16 24.04 6.44
N VAL A 1119 15.25 23.76 7.17
CA VAL A 1119 15.25 23.74 8.63
C VAL A 1119 14.96 25.13 9.23
N ALA A 1120 15.41 26.20 8.58
CA ALA A 1120 15.10 27.57 9.01
C ALA A 1120 13.61 27.93 8.84
N ASP A 1121 12.98 27.51 7.74
CA ASP A 1121 11.54 27.72 7.52
C ASP A 1121 10.70 26.78 8.40
N ILE A 1122 11.15 25.56 8.69
CA ILE A 1122 10.55 24.65 9.68
C ILE A 1122 10.51 25.28 11.08
N PHE A 1123 11.63 25.86 11.56
CA PHE A 1123 11.63 26.57 12.84
C PHE A 1123 10.74 27.82 12.79
N SER A 1124 10.62 28.48 11.64
CA SER A 1124 9.72 29.62 11.45
C SER A 1124 8.25 29.19 11.50
N MET A 1125 7.88 28.07 10.87
CA MET A 1125 6.57 27.43 10.94
C MET A 1125 6.22 27.05 12.38
N PHE A 1126 7.08 26.31 13.09
CA PHE A 1126 6.84 25.95 14.49
C PHE A 1126 6.73 27.19 15.41
N MET A 1127 7.51 28.25 15.15
CA MET A 1127 7.36 29.51 15.88
C MET A 1127 6.01 30.18 15.58
N ARG A 1128 5.53 30.19 14.34
CA ARG A 1128 4.17 30.67 14.00
C ARG A 1128 3.12 29.84 14.74
N VAL A 1129 3.15 28.50 14.65
CA VAL A 1129 2.24 27.59 15.35
C VAL A 1129 2.19 27.86 16.86
N VAL A 1130 3.33 27.97 17.54
CA VAL A 1130 3.41 28.23 18.99
C VAL A 1130 3.01 29.67 19.35
N THR A 1131 2.96 30.58 18.39
CA THR A 1131 2.45 31.96 18.56
C THR A 1131 1.07 32.18 17.93
N MET A 1132 0.38 31.14 17.45
CA MET A 1132 -0.97 31.27 16.93
C MET A 1132 -1.93 31.73 18.04
N PRO A 1133 -2.87 32.65 17.76
CA PRO A 1133 -3.79 33.15 18.77
C PRO A 1133 -4.74 32.06 19.29
N SER A 1134 -5.03 32.08 20.60
CA SER A 1134 -6.02 31.19 21.25
C SER A 1134 -7.42 31.31 20.60
N PRO A 1135 -8.26 30.26 20.60
CA PRO A 1135 -9.65 30.36 20.15
C PRO A 1135 -10.42 31.49 20.86
N GLY A 1136 -11.10 32.34 20.09
CA GLY A 1136 -11.88 33.47 20.63
C GLY A 1136 -12.27 34.48 19.57
N TYR A 1137 -12.97 35.54 20.00
CA TYR A 1137 -13.19 36.73 19.17
C TYR A 1137 -11.95 37.65 19.22
N TYR A 1138 -11.67 38.36 18.14
CA TYR A 1138 -10.51 39.24 17.99
C TYR A 1138 -10.93 40.62 17.49
N GLU A 1139 -10.44 41.66 18.16
CA GLU A 1139 -10.64 43.07 17.82
C GLU A 1139 -9.36 43.67 17.21
N GLU A 1140 -9.49 44.49 16.16
CA GLU A 1140 -8.36 45.22 15.58
C GLU A 1140 -7.98 46.40 16.51
N VAL A 1141 -6.73 46.42 16.96
CA VAL A 1141 -6.17 47.48 17.81
C VAL A 1141 -4.88 48.05 17.20
N THR A 1142 -4.83 49.36 17.00
CA THR A 1142 -3.62 50.04 16.51
C THR A 1142 -2.58 50.14 17.63
N GLY A 1143 -1.40 49.55 17.41
CA GLY A 1143 -0.29 49.58 18.35
C GLY A 1143 0.46 50.93 18.38
N PRO A 1144 1.40 51.11 19.33
CA PRO A 1144 2.10 52.39 19.53
C PRO A 1144 2.97 52.87 18.35
N ASN A 1145 3.26 51.98 17.41
CA ASN A 1145 3.99 52.25 16.17
C ASN A 1145 3.08 52.56 14.96
N GLY A 1146 1.76 52.46 15.10
CA GLY A 1146 0.80 52.66 14.03
C GLY A 1146 0.49 51.41 13.19
N GLU A 1147 1.04 50.25 13.54
CA GLU A 1147 0.64 48.96 12.97
C GLU A 1147 -0.67 48.48 13.62
N SER A 1148 -1.54 47.84 12.83
CA SER A 1148 -2.73 47.16 13.37
C SER A 1148 -2.35 45.76 13.85
N PHE A 1149 -2.88 45.38 15.02
CA PHE A 1149 -2.74 44.05 15.62
C PHE A 1149 -4.13 43.54 15.99
N TYR A 1150 -4.36 42.23 15.89
CA TYR A 1150 -5.60 41.62 16.40
C TYR A 1150 -5.39 41.15 17.84
N LYS A 1151 -6.12 41.74 18.79
CA LYS A 1151 -6.11 41.35 20.22
C LYS A 1151 -7.34 40.48 20.49
N GLN A 1152 -7.17 39.40 21.26
CA GLN A 1152 -8.29 38.60 21.74
C GLN A 1152 -9.21 39.50 22.58
N SER A 1153 -10.48 39.58 22.22
CA SER A 1153 -11.49 40.35 22.95
C SER A 1153 -11.87 39.61 24.24
N ASP A 1154 -12.09 40.38 25.30
CA ASP A 1154 -12.50 39.88 26.62
C ASP A 1154 -13.99 39.42 26.64
N GLU A 1155 -14.75 39.72 25.58
CA GLU A 1155 -16.17 39.37 25.41
C GLU A 1155 -16.39 37.89 25.01
N THR A 1156 -15.97 36.97 25.88
CA THR A 1156 -16.10 35.50 25.70
C THR A 1156 -17.54 34.94 25.77
N GLY A 1157 -18.56 35.79 25.58
CA GLY A 1157 -19.93 35.57 26.04
C GLY A 1157 -20.98 35.21 24.97
N GLU A 1158 -21.28 36.11 24.03
CA GLU A 1158 -22.64 36.14 23.46
C GLU A 1158 -22.81 35.35 22.15
N TYR A 1159 -21.91 35.47 21.17
CA TYR A 1159 -22.06 34.80 19.87
C TYR A 1159 -21.98 33.26 19.96
N CYS A 1160 -21.11 32.73 20.82
CA CYS A 1160 -20.99 31.29 21.04
C CYS A 1160 -22.18 30.68 21.80
N ASN A 1161 -23.02 31.50 22.47
CA ASN A 1161 -24.20 31.03 23.21
C ASN A 1161 -25.47 30.88 22.34
N GLY A 1162 -25.36 31.07 21.02
CA GLY A 1162 -26.42 30.71 20.06
C GLY A 1162 -27.69 31.57 20.11
N GLN A 1163 -27.67 32.74 20.78
CA GLN A 1163 -28.81 33.68 20.78
C GLN A 1163 -28.88 34.58 19.54
N TYR A 1164 -27.79 34.70 18.77
CA TYR A 1164 -27.69 35.54 17.57
C TYR A 1164 -27.13 34.76 16.37
N GLY A 1165 -27.81 33.67 15.99
CA GLY A 1165 -27.62 33.06 14.68
C GLY A 1165 -28.32 33.89 13.57
N PRO A 1166 -27.84 33.84 12.31
CA PRO A 1166 -28.54 34.48 11.20
C PRO A 1166 -29.95 33.90 11.07
N GLY A 1167 -30.96 34.78 11.12
CA GLY A 1167 -32.39 34.39 11.16
C GLY A 1167 -33.20 34.96 12.33
N THR A 1168 -32.62 35.79 13.21
CA THR A 1168 -33.35 36.40 14.36
C THR A 1168 -33.37 37.93 14.41
N SER A 1169 -33.46 38.60 13.25
CA SER A 1169 -34.16 39.90 13.10
C SER A 1169 -34.52 40.19 11.64
#